data_AF-A0AAN8TLB4-F1
#
_entry.id   AF-A0AAN8TLB4-F1
#
_cell.length_a   1.000
_cell.length_b   1.000
_cell.length_c   1.000
_cell.angle_alpha   90.00
_cell.angle_beta   90.00
_cell.angle_gamma   90.00
#
_symmetry.space_group_name_H-M   'P 1'
#
loop_
_entity.id
_entity.type
_entity.pdbx_description
1 polymer ?
#
loop_
_entity_poly.entity_id
_entity_poly.type
_entity_poly.pdbx_seq_one_letter_code
_entity_poly.pdbx_strand_id
1 'polypeptide(L)'
;MANVNPLNEKVSMNNPMTTNPMNNMSSGSAAVAANRMHPMSNPTTGHHINPLNTQINPLNAQINPHSVVKPVSHDMIPASAVPAAHHTGPINPRTSNLAARPPHRRGDHHMFLTSDDNAMMKHIEETHIPDGRDFDVKPLVHIIEDIVHRATPIAGHVHEAKVQAHLEALEEKAPHSGLTEILNYLAYPIHRISMELISKCANKEDAHSTTMSLLHSLTTYAWDTKVAITFAAFAQQYGEFGLLVHQYTTNPLAKSVAIIMELPEIMTRQDVLKQKFDAIHDLIDKMLDVTKCIIEFRDVQTSHSQHVITQELEMLINTAHISTAAYWTMRAAVMCSAMILNLIAIGHEQISSTSEAWELSSLTHKLANILDHLRKVLNLCHQKIEEKRQHDAFEALLRLLRTPHIDNMKILSILIHSRDDQLPLFDGTHKRRVSLDVLRRKHVLLLISDLDIAPEELFVLHHMYDESKTQPNRPESNYDVVWIPVVDKRLTPWTEAKQMKFEEVQASMPWYSVAHPSMIDPAVIRCIKEVWGFKKKPQLVVLDPQGKESNNNAYHMLWIWGSLAFPFTKAREAALWKEQSWNIELLADSIDQNVFTWISEGKCICLYGGEDIEWIRSFTSATRAVANAARVPLEMLYVGKKNPKERVRKNSSIIQIENLSHVVQDQTLIWFFWERLESMWHSRTQQDIPGETDPILQEIVTILSYDGSDLGWAVFSRGLAEMTRGKGDLIVQVMKGFDRWRDEVSDVTTFVPALDRQLRDLHSPHHCTRLILPSTTGHIPERVVCAECSRPMEKFIMYRCCIE
;
A
#
# COMPACT_ATOMS: atom_id res chain seq x y z
N MET A 1 18.90 36.70 29.73
CA MET A 1 19.69 37.94 29.58
C MET A 1 19.74 38.29 28.11
N ALA A 2 19.44 39.55 27.80
CA ALA A 2 19.19 40.08 26.47
C ALA A 2 20.43 39.98 25.55
N ASN A 3 20.26 39.83 24.23
CA ASN A 3 20.07 40.93 23.27
C ASN A 3 20.41 40.51 21.82
N VAL A 4 19.57 41.00 20.88
CA VAL A 4 19.96 41.66 19.61
C VAL A 4 20.35 40.77 18.39
N ASN A 5 19.36 40.60 17.51
CA ASN A 5 19.42 40.64 16.03
C ASN A 5 19.97 42.00 15.52
N PRO A 6 20.18 42.30 14.21
CA PRO A 6 20.26 41.49 12.97
C PRO A 6 21.42 41.96 12.03
N LEU A 7 21.56 41.39 10.81
CA LEU A 7 21.51 42.14 9.51
C LEU A 7 22.05 41.34 8.30
N ASN A 8 21.27 41.45 7.22
CA ASN A 8 21.55 41.19 5.81
C ASN A 8 22.80 41.90 5.28
N GLU A 9 23.44 41.35 4.24
CA GLU A 9 23.50 42.04 2.93
C GLU A 9 23.98 41.16 1.75
N LYS A 10 23.38 41.44 0.60
CA LYS A 10 23.62 40.91 -0.76
C LYS A 10 24.90 41.51 -1.37
N VAL A 11 25.39 40.88 -2.46
CA VAL A 11 25.91 41.46 -3.75
C VAL A 11 26.67 40.31 -4.44
N SER A 12 26.21 39.70 -5.55
CA SER A 12 26.06 40.15 -6.95
C SER A 12 27.35 40.23 -7.78
N MET A 13 27.28 39.55 -8.93
CA MET A 13 27.93 39.81 -10.23
C MET A 13 29.33 39.24 -10.60
N ASN A 14 29.26 38.37 -11.63
CA ASN A 14 29.91 38.46 -12.95
C ASN A 14 31.07 37.52 -13.33
N ASN A 15 30.77 36.76 -14.41
CA ASN A 15 31.68 36.09 -15.36
C ASN A 15 32.76 37.02 -15.93
N PRO A 16 33.79 36.45 -16.58
CA PRO A 16 33.82 36.59 -18.03
C PRO A 16 34.20 35.33 -18.84
N MET A 17 33.80 35.40 -20.10
CA MET A 17 34.00 34.51 -21.26
C MET A 17 35.47 34.31 -21.70
N THR A 18 35.62 33.47 -22.74
CA THR A 18 36.68 33.33 -23.78
C THR A 18 37.70 32.23 -23.50
N THR A 19 38.10 31.33 -24.41
CA THR A 19 37.96 31.17 -25.88
C THR A 19 38.49 29.77 -26.26
N ASN A 20 37.90 29.14 -27.29
CA ASN A 20 38.50 28.02 -28.04
C ASN A 20 39.77 28.46 -28.79
N PRO A 21 40.65 27.51 -29.16
CA PRO A 21 40.77 27.23 -30.59
C PRO A 21 40.89 25.73 -30.96
N MET A 22 40.38 25.43 -32.16
CA MET A 22 40.62 24.22 -32.95
C MET A 22 42.10 24.07 -33.33
N ASN A 23 42.57 22.81 -33.52
CA ASN A 23 43.14 22.44 -34.82
C ASN A 23 43.21 20.91 -35.05
N ASN A 24 42.89 20.57 -36.30
CA ASN A 24 43.00 19.29 -36.99
C ASN A 24 44.41 18.70 -36.97
N MET A 25 44.53 17.37 -37.06
CA MET A 25 45.15 16.76 -38.25
C MET A 25 44.85 15.25 -38.39
N SER A 26 44.84 14.88 -39.66
CA SER A 26 44.34 13.69 -40.36
C SER A 26 45.33 12.53 -40.50
N SER A 27 44.84 11.45 -41.14
CA SER A 27 45.53 10.35 -41.85
C SER A 27 45.79 9.08 -41.02
N GLY A 28 45.56 7.87 -41.51
CA GLY A 28 45.04 7.38 -42.79
C GLY A 28 45.09 5.84 -42.84
N SER A 29 44.18 5.27 -43.62
CA SER A 29 44.24 4.03 -44.42
C SER A 29 45.00 2.78 -43.92
N ALA A 30 44.34 1.63 -43.86
CA ALA A 30 44.40 0.59 -44.92
C ALA A 30 43.93 -0.79 -44.41
N ALA A 31 43.17 -1.45 -45.28
CA ALA A 31 42.64 -2.81 -45.15
C ALA A 31 43.69 -3.89 -45.46
N VAL A 32 43.60 -5.08 -44.83
CA VAL A 32 43.98 -6.38 -45.43
C VAL A 32 43.14 -7.50 -44.80
N ALA A 33 42.58 -8.34 -45.67
CA ALA A 33 41.89 -9.60 -45.38
C ALA A 33 42.85 -10.80 -45.39
N ALA A 34 42.59 -11.83 -44.55
CA ALA A 34 42.78 -13.26 -44.83
C ALA A 34 42.48 -14.07 -43.53
N ASN A 35 41.47 -14.95 -43.46
CA ASN A 35 41.34 -16.32 -43.96
C ASN A 35 42.20 -17.40 -43.25
N ARG A 36 41.51 -18.50 -42.87
CA ARG A 36 41.98 -19.89 -42.54
C ARG A 36 42.56 -20.12 -41.14
N MET A 37 42.43 -21.29 -40.48
CA MET A 37 41.74 -22.58 -40.68
C MET A 37 41.89 -23.37 -39.35
N HIS A 38 40.99 -24.33 -39.09
CA HIS A 38 41.09 -25.36 -38.05
C HIS A 38 42.32 -26.29 -38.19
N PRO A 39 42.65 -27.09 -37.17
CA PRO A 39 42.25 -28.51 -37.14
C PRO A 39 41.73 -28.95 -35.75
N MET A 40 40.62 -29.70 -35.62
CA MET A 40 40.42 -31.15 -35.80
C MET A 40 41.26 -32.06 -34.90
N SER A 41 40.59 -32.73 -33.93
CA SER A 41 40.58 -34.21 -33.81
C SER A 41 39.72 -34.70 -32.62
N ASN A 42 38.62 -35.40 -32.94
CA ASN A 42 37.92 -36.38 -32.09
C ASN A 42 38.75 -37.68 -31.95
N PRO A 43 38.42 -38.58 -31.00
CA PRO A 43 37.54 -39.74 -31.31
C PRO A 43 36.50 -40.05 -30.20
N THR A 44 35.21 -40.13 -30.48
CA THR A 44 34.37 -41.35 -30.74
C THR A 44 34.46 -42.51 -29.75
N THR A 45 33.35 -42.75 -29.03
CA THR A 45 32.56 -44.01 -28.86
C THR A 45 31.31 -43.61 -28.05
N GLY A 46 30.03 -43.81 -28.38
CA GLY A 46 29.38 -44.69 -29.35
C GLY A 46 28.61 -45.80 -28.61
N HIS A 47 27.36 -45.55 -28.19
CA HIS A 47 26.31 -46.59 -28.09
C HIS A 47 24.90 -45.97 -28.06
N HIS A 48 24.19 -46.15 -29.17
CA HIS A 48 22.74 -46.03 -29.32
C HIS A 48 22.06 -47.29 -28.80
N ILE A 49 20.95 -47.18 -28.04
CA ILE A 49 19.73 -47.99 -28.21
C ILE A 49 18.50 -47.16 -27.76
N ASN A 50 17.58 -46.93 -28.70
CA ASN A 50 16.13 -46.75 -28.57
C ASN A 50 15.55 -47.55 -29.77
N PRO A 51 14.26 -47.93 -29.90
CA PRO A 51 13.06 -47.35 -29.26
C PRO A 51 11.97 -48.39 -28.88
N LEU A 52 10.81 -47.95 -28.38
CA LEU A 52 9.49 -48.49 -28.79
C LEU A 52 8.33 -47.58 -28.36
N ASN A 53 7.53 -47.21 -29.37
CA ASN A 53 6.23 -46.53 -29.33
C ASN A 53 5.13 -47.50 -28.91
N THR A 54 4.07 -46.98 -28.26
CA THR A 54 2.67 -47.35 -28.58
C THR A 54 1.70 -46.23 -28.18
N GLN A 55 0.99 -45.70 -29.17
CA GLN A 55 -0.28 -44.97 -29.05
C GLN A 55 -1.42 -45.98 -28.83
N ILE A 56 -2.41 -45.68 -27.97
CA ILE A 56 -3.86 -45.92 -28.20
C ILE A 56 -4.65 -44.91 -27.33
N ASN A 57 -5.71 -44.33 -27.89
CA ASN A 57 -6.62 -43.34 -27.32
C ASN A 57 -8.06 -43.94 -27.31
N PRO A 58 -9.14 -43.19 -26.98
CA PRO A 58 -9.86 -43.08 -25.70
C PRO A 58 -11.23 -43.82 -25.67
N LEU A 59 -11.95 -43.84 -24.53
CA LEU A 59 -13.41 -44.14 -24.50
C LEU A 59 -14.14 -43.49 -23.31
N ASN A 60 -15.27 -42.85 -23.66
CA ASN A 60 -16.30 -42.21 -22.84
C ASN A 60 -17.08 -43.18 -21.94
N ALA A 61 -17.63 -42.69 -20.82
CA ALA A 61 -19.03 -42.91 -20.43
C ALA A 61 -19.49 -41.92 -19.35
N GLN A 62 -20.50 -41.09 -19.68
CA GLN A 62 -21.40 -40.41 -18.74
C GLN A 62 -22.48 -41.39 -18.23
N ILE A 63 -23.00 -41.18 -17.02
CA ILE A 63 -24.45 -41.08 -16.64
C ILE A 63 -24.61 -40.99 -15.09
N ASN A 64 -24.98 -39.77 -14.66
CA ASN A 64 -25.88 -39.23 -13.60
C ASN A 64 -26.85 -40.17 -12.77
N PRO A 65 -27.66 -39.67 -11.78
CA PRO A 65 -27.34 -39.33 -10.38
C PRO A 65 -28.38 -39.88 -9.33
N HIS A 66 -28.28 -39.42 -8.06
CA HIS A 66 -29.25 -39.42 -6.92
C HIS A 66 -28.92 -40.31 -5.70
N SER A 67 -28.74 -39.68 -4.53
CA SER A 67 -29.63 -39.88 -3.37
C SER A 67 -29.38 -38.86 -2.24
N VAL A 68 -30.49 -38.50 -1.59
CA VAL A 68 -30.72 -37.53 -0.51
C VAL A 68 -30.81 -38.28 0.81
N VAL A 69 -30.26 -37.79 1.94
CA VAL A 69 -30.84 -37.94 3.31
C VAL A 69 -30.35 -36.81 4.25
N LYS A 70 -31.29 -36.34 5.10
CA LYS A 70 -31.30 -35.24 6.10
C LYS A 70 -30.57 -35.52 7.44
N PRO A 71 -30.32 -34.51 8.30
CA PRO A 71 -29.83 -34.71 9.67
C PRO A 71 -30.96 -34.78 10.73
N VAL A 72 -30.68 -35.44 11.86
CA VAL A 72 -31.55 -35.67 13.02
C VAL A 72 -31.04 -34.92 14.25
N SER A 73 -31.98 -34.34 15.00
CA SER A 73 -31.88 -33.61 16.27
C SER A 73 -31.86 -34.51 17.51
N HIS A 74 -31.24 -34.06 18.61
CA HIS A 74 -31.60 -34.50 19.97
C HIS A 74 -31.21 -33.46 21.04
N ASP A 75 -32.19 -33.07 21.86
CA ASP A 75 -32.06 -32.38 23.15
C ASP A 75 -31.85 -33.37 24.31
N MET A 76 -31.20 -32.94 25.41
CA MET A 76 -31.68 -33.05 26.82
C MET A 76 -30.67 -32.44 27.84
N ILE A 77 -31.22 -31.82 28.90
CA ILE A 77 -30.62 -31.10 30.06
C ILE A 77 -30.43 -32.07 31.26
N PRO A 78 -29.76 -31.70 32.39
CA PRO A 78 -30.52 -31.24 33.59
C PRO A 78 -29.86 -30.23 34.59
N ALA A 79 -30.73 -29.41 35.24
CA ALA A 79 -30.87 -28.94 36.67
C ALA A 79 -29.69 -28.30 37.47
N SER A 80 -29.82 -27.40 38.49
CA SER A 80 -30.88 -26.61 39.18
C SER A 80 -30.21 -25.77 40.32
N ALA A 81 -30.71 -24.56 40.65
CA ALA A 81 -31.02 -24.07 42.03
C ALA A 81 -31.35 -22.55 42.10
N VAL A 82 -32.42 -22.20 42.84
CA VAL A 82 -32.95 -20.84 43.18
C VAL A 82 -32.71 -20.57 44.69
N PRO A 83 -32.92 -19.35 45.27
CA PRO A 83 -34.27 -18.89 45.72
C PRO A 83 -34.52 -17.33 45.68
N ALA A 84 -35.75 -16.87 45.34
CA ALA A 84 -36.79 -16.24 46.21
C ALA A 84 -36.68 -14.70 46.39
N ALA A 85 -37.72 -13.84 46.55
CA ALA A 85 -39.20 -13.93 46.55
C ALA A 85 -39.83 -12.50 46.61
N HIS A 86 -41.17 -12.45 46.41
CA HIS A 86 -42.22 -11.53 46.96
C HIS A 86 -43.02 -10.56 46.04
N HIS A 87 -44.28 -10.99 45.82
CA HIS A 87 -45.62 -10.33 45.82
C HIS A 87 -45.73 -8.81 46.14
N THR A 88 -46.66 -7.98 45.62
CA THR A 88 -48.15 -8.01 45.61
C THR A 88 -48.74 -6.87 44.71
N GLY A 89 -49.95 -7.03 44.11
CA GLY A 89 -50.81 -5.92 43.59
C GLY A 89 -51.61 -5.20 44.71
N PRO A 90 -52.62 -4.30 44.51
CA PRO A 90 -53.51 -4.08 43.31
C PRO A 90 -53.99 -2.61 42.98
N ILE A 91 -54.67 -2.44 41.82
CA ILE A 91 -55.86 -1.61 41.42
C ILE A 91 -56.07 -0.10 41.83
N ASN A 92 -56.02 0.82 40.82
CA ASN A 92 -56.78 2.09 40.45
C ASN A 92 -57.35 3.10 41.51
N PRO A 93 -57.69 4.41 41.21
CA PRO A 93 -57.84 5.16 39.93
C PRO A 93 -57.40 6.68 39.87
N ARG A 94 -57.53 7.31 38.68
CA ARG A 94 -57.76 8.75 38.33
C ARG A 94 -56.84 9.86 38.93
N THR A 95 -56.11 10.58 38.07
CA THR A 95 -56.30 12.02 37.71
C THR A 95 -55.15 12.59 36.86
N SER A 96 -55.49 13.64 36.11
CA SER A 96 -54.74 14.48 35.17
C SER A 96 -53.40 15.06 35.65
N ASN A 97 -52.38 15.12 34.77
CA ASN A 97 -51.79 16.35 34.22
C ASN A 97 -50.42 16.11 33.55
N LEU A 98 -50.09 17.04 32.66
CA LEU A 98 -48.89 17.20 31.84
C LEU A 98 -47.56 16.93 32.57
N ALA A 99 -46.64 16.23 31.90
CA ALA A 99 -45.29 16.73 31.55
C ALA A 99 -44.36 15.61 31.01
N ALA A 100 -43.69 15.92 29.90
CA ALA A 100 -42.35 15.52 29.48
C ALA A 100 -41.93 14.02 29.47
N ARG A 101 -41.65 13.51 28.26
CA ARG A 101 -40.68 12.43 28.03
C ARG A 101 -39.65 12.81 26.93
N PRO A 102 -38.41 12.26 26.99
CA PRO A 102 -37.23 12.72 26.26
C PRO A 102 -37.16 12.15 24.83
N PRO A 103 -36.24 12.64 23.97
CA PRO A 103 -36.31 12.42 22.54
C PRO A 103 -35.93 10.99 22.16
N HIS A 104 -36.80 10.34 21.39
CA HIS A 104 -36.49 9.12 20.67
C HIS A 104 -35.45 9.41 19.57
N ARG A 105 -34.49 8.49 19.50
CA ARG A 105 -33.44 8.37 18.48
C ARG A 105 -34.00 8.62 17.07
N ARG A 106 -33.42 9.61 16.39
CA ARG A 106 -33.60 9.90 14.96
C ARG A 106 -33.23 8.64 14.16
N GLY A 107 -34.25 8.00 13.59
CA GLY A 107 -34.10 7.15 12.43
C GLY A 107 -33.76 7.98 11.18
N ASP A 108 -33.07 7.33 10.26
CA ASP A 108 -32.48 7.89 9.05
C ASP A 108 -33.45 8.72 8.21
N HIS A 109 -32.91 9.82 7.68
CA HIS A 109 -33.58 10.84 6.89
C HIS A 109 -34.02 10.30 5.51
N HIS A 110 -35.22 9.71 5.44
CA HIS A 110 -36.03 9.75 4.23
C HIS A 110 -36.95 10.97 4.30
N MET A 111 -36.45 12.15 3.87
CA MET A 111 -37.27 13.36 3.78
C MET A 111 -37.07 14.08 2.43
N PHE A 112 -37.01 13.32 1.34
CA PHE A 112 -36.72 13.89 0.02
C PHE A 112 -37.92 14.05 -0.91
N LEU A 113 -39.05 13.39 -0.63
CA LEU A 113 -40.24 13.46 -1.49
C LEU A 113 -41.49 13.40 -0.62
N THR A 114 -42.42 14.35 -0.82
CA THR A 114 -43.81 14.11 -0.42
C THR A 114 -44.36 12.96 -1.29
N SER A 115 -45.39 12.26 -0.84
CA SER A 115 -45.98 11.14 -1.60
C SER A 115 -46.33 11.51 -3.05
N ASP A 116 -46.70 12.77 -3.29
CA ASP A 116 -47.06 13.29 -4.62
C ASP A 116 -45.84 13.56 -5.51
N ASP A 117 -44.72 14.02 -4.95
CA ASP A 117 -43.47 14.20 -5.70
C ASP A 117 -42.95 12.86 -6.24
N ASN A 118 -43.17 11.76 -5.52
CA ASN A 118 -42.75 10.42 -5.92
C ASN A 118 -43.55 9.88 -7.13
N ALA A 119 -44.86 10.12 -7.17
CA ALA A 119 -45.71 9.74 -8.29
C ALA A 119 -45.43 10.59 -9.54
N MET A 120 -45.20 11.89 -9.35
CA MET A 120 -44.79 12.81 -10.42
C MET A 120 -43.45 12.40 -11.03
N MET A 121 -42.44 12.12 -10.19
CA MET A 121 -41.11 11.72 -10.68
C MET A 121 -41.17 10.40 -11.45
N LYS A 122 -41.98 9.43 -10.99
CA LYS A 122 -42.19 8.18 -11.71
C LYS A 122 -42.78 8.41 -13.12
N HIS A 123 -43.74 9.33 -13.25
CA HIS A 123 -44.31 9.68 -14.55
C HIS A 123 -43.27 10.34 -15.48
N ILE A 124 -42.41 11.20 -14.94
CA ILE A 124 -41.29 11.81 -15.67
C ILE A 124 -40.31 10.75 -16.18
N GLU A 125 -40.03 9.73 -15.37
CA GLU A 125 -39.17 8.61 -15.76
C GLU A 125 -39.82 7.69 -16.81
N GLU A 126 -41.12 7.43 -16.71
CA GLU A 126 -41.87 6.63 -17.70
C GLU A 126 -41.90 7.27 -19.10
N THR A 127 -41.79 8.60 -19.17
CA THR A 127 -41.74 9.35 -20.45
C THR A 127 -40.32 9.52 -20.99
N HIS A 128 -39.29 9.05 -20.26
CA HIS A 128 -37.90 9.13 -20.69
C HIS A 128 -37.54 7.97 -21.62
N ILE A 129 -37.47 8.24 -22.94
CA ILE A 129 -37.17 7.24 -23.97
C ILE A 129 -35.98 7.73 -24.81
N PRO A 130 -34.75 7.64 -24.29
CA PRO A 130 -33.57 8.11 -25.01
C PRO A 130 -33.31 7.24 -26.24
N ASP A 131 -32.97 7.87 -27.36
CA ASP A 131 -32.73 7.18 -28.64
C ASP A 131 -31.31 6.58 -28.78
N GLY A 132 -30.51 6.66 -27.71
CA GLY A 132 -29.15 6.14 -27.64
C GLY A 132 -28.09 7.10 -28.20
N ARG A 133 -28.46 8.27 -28.75
CA ARG A 133 -27.48 9.29 -29.14
C ARG A 133 -26.82 9.88 -27.89
N ASP A 134 -25.51 10.04 -27.97
CA ASP A 134 -24.68 10.61 -26.91
C ASP A 134 -24.03 11.88 -27.42
N PHE A 135 -24.20 12.99 -26.69
CA PHE A 135 -23.66 14.29 -27.04
C PHE A 135 -22.70 14.72 -25.93
N ASP A 136 -21.45 15.05 -26.27
CA ASP A 136 -20.55 15.70 -25.30
C ASP A 136 -21.01 17.14 -25.10
N VAL A 137 -21.86 17.39 -24.11
CA VAL A 137 -22.42 18.72 -23.86
C VAL A 137 -21.48 19.67 -23.10
N LYS A 138 -20.27 19.24 -22.73
CA LYS A 138 -19.31 20.09 -21.98
C LYS A 138 -18.96 21.40 -22.69
N PRO A 139 -18.69 21.43 -24.02
CA PRO A 139 -18.44 22.67 -24.73
C PRO A 139 -19.63 23.63 -24.69
N LEU A 140 -20.86 23.09 -24.75
CA LEU A 140 -22.08 23.90 -24.66
C LEU A 140 -22.25 24.50 -23.25
N VAL A 141 -22.00 23.72 -22.19
CA VAL A 141 -22.05 24.22 -20.81
C VAL A 141 -20.99 25.28 -20.53
N HIS A 142 -19.81 25.16 -21.15
CA HIS A 142 -18.79 26.19 -21.05
C HIS A 142 -19.23 27.54 -21.65
N ILE A 143 -19.97 27.52 -22.76
CA ILE A 143 -20.57 28.73 -23.34
C ILE A 143 -21.69 29.27 -22.46
N ILE A 144 -22.52 28.41 -21.88
CA ILE A 144 -23.55 28.83 -20.93
C ILE A 144 -22.89 29.58 -19.76
N GLU A 145 -21.81 29.03 -19.19
CA GLU A 145 -21.04 29.65 -18.11
C GLU A 145 -20.47 31.02 -18.53
N ASP A 146 -19.90 31.13 -19.73
CA ASP A 146 -19.42 32.40 -20.28
C ASP A 146 -20.55 33.45 -20.44
N ILE A 147 -21.69 33.05 -21.02
CA ILE A 147 -22.85 33.94 -21.20
C ILE A 147 -23.38 34.41 -19.84
N VAL A 148 -23.59 33.49 -18.90
CA VAL A 148 -24.14 33.81 -17.58
C VAL A 148 -23.24 34.79 -16.83
N HIS A 149 -21.92 34.56 -16.82
CA HIS A 149 -21.00 35.45 -16.13
C HIS A 149 -20.97 36.86 -16.75
N ARG A 150 -20.97 36.96 -18.08
CA ARG A 150 -20.94 38.24 -18.81
C ARG A 150 -22.27 39.00 -18.79
N ALA A 151 -23.40 38.31 -18.66
CA ALA A 151 -24.73 38.91 -18.70
C ALA A 151 -25.18 39.58 -17.38
N THR A 152 -24.40 39.44 -16.30
CA THR A 152 -24.74 39.92 -14.94
C THR A 152 -24.97 41.44 -14.92
N PRO A 153 -26.22 41.94 -14.79
CA PRO A 153 -26.56 43.33 -15.15
C PRO A 153 -26.10 44.43 -14.18
N ILE A 154 -25.67 44.08 -12.95
CA ILE A 154 -25.36 45.04 -11.88
C ILE A 154 -24.12 44.56 -11.09
N ALA A 155 -22.94 44.63 -11.69
CA ALA A 155 -21.69 44.36 -10.98
C ALA A 155 -21.20 45.61 -10.23
N GLY A 156 -20.97 45.50 -8.92
CA GLY A 156 -20.18 46.51 -8.18
C GLY A 156 -18.68 46.37 -8.49
N HIS A 157 -17.89 47.43 -8.28
CA HIS A 157 -16.44 47.49 -8.60
C HIS A 157 -15.56 46.35 -8.04
N VAL A 158 -16.01 45.60 -7.04
CA VAL A 158 -15.30 44.42 -6.49
C VAL A 158 -15.56 43.15 -7.31
N HIS A 159 -16.68 43.08 -8.01
CA HIS A 159 -17.08 41.95 -8.87
C HIS A 159 -16.41 42.02 -10.24
N GLU A 160 -16.18 43.22 -10.78
CA GLU A 160 -15.47 43.45 -12.06
C GLU A 160 -14.06 42.82 -12.06
N ALA A 161 -13.30 42.95 -10.97
CA ALA A 161 -11.93 42.38 -10.89
C ALA A 161 -11.91 40.84 -10.83
N LYS A 162 -12.93 40.22 -10.21
CA LYS A 162 -13.04 38.76 -10.10
C LYS A 162 -13.59 38.13 -11.38
N VAL A 163 -14.50 38.83 -12.05
CA VAL A 163 -15.05 38.49 -13.38
C VAL A 163 -13.95 38.62 -14.45
N GLN A 164 -13.13 39.68 -14.42
CA GLN A 164 -12.01 39.86 -15.35
C GLN A 164 -10.94 38.76 -15.25
N ALA A 165 -10.53 38.39 -14.03
CA ALA A 165 -9.57 37.29 -13.83
C ALA A 165 -10.14 35.91 -14.21
N HIS A 166 -11.45 35.72 -14.11
CA HIS A 166 -12.12 34.49 -14.56
C HIS A 166 -12.29 34.45 -16.09
N LEU A 167 -12.57 35.59 -16.72
CA LEU A 167 -12.63 35.77 -18.18
C LEU A 167 -11.31 35.38 -18.86
N GLU A 168 -10.18 35.89 -18.35
CA GLU A 168 -8.85 35.59 -18.88
C GLU A 168 -8.53 34.08 -18.80
N ALA A 169 -9.03 33.38 -17.78
CA ALA A 169 -8.88 31.93 -17.61
C ALA A 169 -9.87 31.08 -18.45
N LEU A 170 -11.02 31.64 -18.85
CA LEU A 170 -11.97 31.00 -19.76
C LEU A 170 -11.50 31.09 -21.22
N GLU A 171 -10.99 32.25 -21.64
CA GLU A 171 -10.45 32.47 -23.00
C GLU A 171 -9.24 31.58 -23.31
N GLU A 172 -8.41 31.28 -22.30
CA GLU A 172 -7.25 30.38 -22.45
C GLU A 172 -7.64 28.89 -22.60
N LYS A 173 -8.88 28.51 -22.21
CA LYS A 173 -9.33 27.10 -22.11
C LYS A 173 -10.22 26.62 -23.24
N ALA A 174 -10.74 27.46 -24.12
CA ALA A 174 -11.80 27.08 -25.06
C ALA A 174 -11.30 26.23 -26.25
N PRO A 175 -11.55 24.90 -26.29
CA PRO A 175 -11.26 24.08 -27.46
C PRO A 175 -12.41 24.27 -28.45
N HIS A 176 -12.20 25.09 -29.48
CA HIS A 176 -13.23 25.41 -30.47
C HIS A 176 -13.60 24.23 -31.40
N SER A 177 -12.90 23.10 -31.33
CA SER A 177 -13.02 21.99 -32.30
C SER A 177 -14.24 21.07 -32.12
N GLY A 178 -14.80 20.92 -30.91
CA GLY A 178 -15.96 20.03 -30.67
C GLY A 178 -17.33 20.74 -30.74
N LEU A 179 -17.35 22.05 -30.51
CA LEU A 179 -18.58 22.82 -30.40
C LEU A 179 -19.37 22.89 -31.71
N THR A 180 -18.69 23.10 -32.84
CA THR A 180 -19.33 23.24 -34.16
C THR A 180 -20.09 21.98 -34.55
N GLU A 181 -19.55 20.79 -34.23
CA GLU A 181 -20.21 19.52 -34.50
C GLU A 181 -21.47 19.34 -33.65
N ILE A 182 -21.43 19.67 -32.36
CA ILE A 182 -22.57 19.58 -31.46
C ILE A 182 -23.68 20.56 -31.87
N LEU A 183 -23.32 21.80 -32.20
CA LEU A 183 -24.31 22.83 -32.60
C LEU A 183 -25.05 22.46 -33.88
N ASN A 184 -24.43 21.71 -34.81
CA ASN A 184 -25.14 21.21 -35.99
C ASN A 184 -26.37 20.35 -35.63
N TYR A 185 -26.34 19.69 -34.47
CA TYR A 185 -27.46 18.86 -33.99
C TYR A 185 -28.33 19.56 -32.96
N LEU A 186 -27.74 20.37 -32.07
CA LEU A 186 -28.44 20.95 -30.92
C LEU A 186 -28.95 22.38 -31.16
N ALA A 187 -28.48 23.11 -32.17
CA ALA A 187 -28.90 24.51 -32.40
C ALA A 187 -30.41 24.65 -32.65
N TYR A 188 -30.99 23.80 -33.49
CA TYR A 188 -32.44 23.83 -33.74
C TYR A 188 -33.26 23.45 -32.48
N PRO A 189 -32.95 22.36 -31.76
CA PRO A 189 -33.56 22.09 -30.45
C PRO A 189 -33.46 23.26 -29.47
N ILE A 190 -32.28 23.87 -29.30
CA ILE A 190 -32.08 25.02 -28.40
C ILE A 190 -32.98 26.19 -28.81
N HIS A 191 -32.97 26.55 -30.09
CA HIS A 191 -33.79 27.65 -30.61
C HIS A 191 -35.30 27.38 -30.40
N ARG A 192 -35.75 26.16 -30.68
CA ARG A 192 -37.14 25.73 -30.48
C ARG A 192 -37.55 25.83 -29.00
N ILE A 193 -36.72 25.32 -28.09
CA ILE A 193 -36.98 25.41 -26.65
C ILE A 193 -36.97 26.87 -26.18
N SER A 194 -36.10 27.72 -26.73
CA SER A 194 -36.08 29.15 -26.41
C SER A 194 -37.39 29.85 -26.79
N MET A 195 -37.91 29.57 -27.99
CA MET A 195 -39.22 30.10 -28.42
C MET A 195 -40.38 29.57 -27.58
N GLU A 196 -40.33 28.28 -27.20
CA GLU A 196 -41.34 27.66 -26.34
C GLU A 196 -41.34 28.29 -24.92
N LEU A 197 -40.15 28.53 -24.35
CA LEU A 197 -39.99 29.26 -23.09
C LEU A 197 -40.63 30.65 -23.17
N ILE A 198 -40.30 31.44 -24.18
CA ILE A 198 -40.85 32.80 -24.36
C ILE A 198 -42.38 32.75 -24.47
N SER A 199 -42.91 31.89 -25.34
CA SER A 199 -44.35 31.83 -25.60
C SER A 199 -45.15 31.36 -24.39
N LYS A 200 -44.70 30.30 -23.69
CA LYS A 200 -45.44 29.71 -22.58
C LYS A 200 -45.37 30.55 -21.31
N CYS A 201 -44.20 31.16 -21.05
CA CYS A 201 -44.04 32.08 -19.93
C CYS A 201 -44.86 33.37 -20.14
N ALA A 202 -44.96 33.88 -21.37
CA ALA A 202 -45.81 35.04 -21.69
C ALA A 202 -47.31 34.76 -21.45
N ASN A 203 -47.75 33.53 -21.70
CA ASN A 203 -49.13 33.09 -21.47
C ASN A 203 -49.46 32.82 -19.99
N LYS A 204 -48.50 33.04 -19.07
CA LYS A 204 -48.61 32.75 -17.62
C LYS A 204 -49.02 31.30 -17.35
N GLU A 205 -48.58 30.35 -18.18
CA GLU A 205 -48.73 28.92 -17.89
C GLU A 205 -47.96 28.56 -16.61
N ASP A 206 -48.51 27.62 -15.82
CA ASP A 206 -47.84 27.14 -14.62
C ASP A 206 -46.46 26.53 -14.95
N ALA A 207 -45.48 26.78 -14.08
CA ALA A 207 -44.09 26.38 -14.31
C ALA A 207 -43.91 24.85 -14.37
N HIS A 208 -44.74 24.08 -13.65
CA HIS A 208 -44.74 22.62 -13.76
C HIS A 208 -45.20 22.18 -15.16
N SER A 209 -46.34 22.70 -15.63
CA SER A 209 -46.90 22.38 -16.95
C SER A 209 -45.90 22.69 -18.07
N THR A 210 -45.26 23.86 -18.01
CA THR A 210 -44.22 24.24 -18.96
C THR A 210 -43.05 23.27 -18.91
N THR A 211 -42.53 22.94 -17.72
CA THR A 211 -41.42 21.99 -17.56
C THR A 211 -41.75 20.61 -18.12
N MET A 212 -42.97 20.10 -17.90
CA MET A 212 -43.44 18.83 -18.46
C MET A 212 -43.53 18.85 -20.00
N SER A 213 -43.99 19.97 -20.57
CA SER A 213 -43.99 20.18 -22.03
C SER A 213 -42.58 20.09 -22.61
N LEU A 214 -41.61 20.77 -21.98
CA LEU A 214 -40.21 20.74 -22.41
C LEU A 214 -39.62 19.32 -22.31
N LEU A 215 -39.90 18.61 -21.22
CA LEU A 215 -39.46 17.22 -21.03
C LEU A 215 -40.02 16.29 -22.11
N HIS A 216 -41.28 16.51 -22.51
CA HIS A 216 -41.93 15.77 -23.60
C HIS A 216 -41.29 16.09 -24.97
N SER A 217 -41.05 17.37 -25.25
CA SER A 217 -40.36 17.86 -26.46
C SER A 217 -38.93 17.33 -26.59
N LEU A 218 -38.29 16.97 -25.47
CA LEU A 218 -36.93 16.44 -25.38
C LEU A 218 -36.88 14.95 -24.98
N THR A 219 -37.97 14.20 -25.15
CA THR A 219 -38.09 12.77 -24.78
C THR A 219 -36.91 11.90 -25.21
N THR A 220 -36.43 12.10 -26.44
CA THR A 220 -35.37 11.31 -27.08
C THR A 220 -33.95 11.57 -26.57
N TYR A 221 -33.73 12.64 -25.81
CA TYR A 221 -32.41 13.02 -25.31
C TYR A 221 -32.11 12.43 -23.92
N ALA A 222 -30.84 12.19 -23.62
CA ALA A 222 -30.38 11.83 -22.28
C ALA A 222 -30.55 13.02 -21.30
N TRP A 223 -30.61 12.75 -19.98
CA TRP A 223 -30.92 13.77 -18.96
C TRP A 223 -29.95 14.96 -18.96
N ASP A 224 -28.65 14.70 -19.06
CA ASP A 224 -27.59 15.70 -19.21
C ASP A 224 -27.84 16.61 -20.42
N THR A 225 -28.23 16.03 -21.56
CA THR A 225 -28.51 16.76 -22.79
C THR A 225 -29.83 17.54 -22.69
N LYS A 226 -30.88 17.00 -22.05
CA LYS A 226 -32.14 17.75 -21.82
C LYS A 226 -31.89 19.02 -21.01
N VAL A 227 -31.10 18.90 -19.94
CA VAL A 227 -30.73 20.01 -19.08
C VAL A 227 -29.87 21.01 -19.85
N ALA A 228 -28.85 20.55 -20.59
CA ALA A 228 -27.98 21.43 -21.36
C ALA A 228 -28.72 22.21 -22.45
N ILE A 229 -29.64 21.57 -23.21
CA ILE A 229 -30.47 22.26 -24.21
C ILE A 229 -31.36 23.32 -23.57
N THR A 230 -32.04 22.96 -22.47
CA THR A 230 -32.96 23.87 -21.77
C THR A 230 -32.21 25.04 -21.15
N PHE A 231 -31.05 24.77 -20.56
CA PHE A 231 -30.23 25.80 -19.94
C PHE A 231 -29.56 26.70 -20.99
N ALA A 232 -29.12 26.15 -22.14
CA ALA A 232 -28.65 26.96 -23.27
C ALA A 232 -29.74 27.89 -23.80
N ALA A 233 -30.97 27.40 -23.93
CA ALA A 233 -32.10 28.20 -24.37
C ALA A 233 -32.41 29.36 -23.41
N PHE A 234 -32.37 29.10 -22.10
CA PHE A 234 -32.48 30.14 -21.09
C PHE A 234 -31.28 31.11 -21.12
N ALA A 235 -30.06 30.59 -21.20
CA ALA A 235 -28.84 31.41 -21.23
C ALA A 235 -28.82 32.36 -22.44
N GLN A 236 -29.34 31.91 -23.59
CA GLN A 236 -29.54 32.78 -24.75
C GLN A 236 -30.43 33.98 -24.39
N GLN A 237 -31.59 33.75 -23.76
CA GLN A 237 -32.52 34.83 -23.37
C GLN A 237 -31.90 35.76 -22.31
N TYR A 238 -31.23 35.19 -21.31
CA TYR A 238 -30.56 35.95 -20.27
C TYR A 238 -29.41 36.79 -20.83
N GLY A 239 -28.65 36.25 -21.78
CA GLY A 239 -27.57 36.93 -22.49
C GLY A 239 -28.06 38.07 -23.36
N GLU A 240 -29.14 37.86 -24.14
CA GLU A 240 -29.77 38.92 -24.94
C GLU A 240 -30.26 40.08 -24.07
N PHE A 241 -30.92 39.76 -22.94
CA PHE A 241 -31.34 40.76 -21.96
C PHE A 241 -30.14 41.48 -21.34
N GLY A 242 -29.14 40.74 -20.86
CA GLY A 242 -27.93 41.30 -20.26
C GLY A 242 -27.18 42.23 -21.22
N LEU A 243 -27.04 41.85 -22.48
CA LEU A 243 -26.37 42.66 -23.51
C LEU A 243 -27.10 43.99 -23.75
N LEU A 244 -28.44 43.97 -23.79
CA LEU A 244 -29.25 45.18 -23.88
C LEU A 244 -29.07 46.09 -22.65
N VAL A 245 -29.08 45.53 -21.44
CA VAL A 245 -28.87 46.29 -20.19
C VAL A 245 -27.47 46.93 -20.13
N HIS A 246 -26.42 46.25 -20.60
CA HIS A 246 -25.07 46.81 -20.59
C HIS A 246 -24.84 47.86 -21.69
N GLN A 247 -25.51 47.75 -22.84
CA GLN A 247 -25.20 48.54 -24.03
C GLN A 247 -26.20 49.65 -24.36
N TYR A 248 -27.37 49.74 -23.70
CA TYR A 248 -28.39 50.75 -24.06
C TYR A 248 -27.93 52.20 -23.90
N THR A 249 -26.89 52.46 -23.09
CA THR A 249 -26.31 53.79 -22.90
C THR A 249 -25.25 54.15 -23.93
N THR A 250 -24.59 53.15 -24.54
CA THR A 250 -23.42 53.33 -25.43
C THR A 250 -23.69 52.99 -26.89
N ASN A 251 -24.59 52.06 -27.17
CA ASN A 251 -24.89 51.57 -28.52
C ASN A 251 -26.25 52.10 -29.02
N PRO A 252 -26.31 52.85 -30.13
CA PRO A 252 -27.56 53.39 -30.68
C PRO A 252 -28.63 52.33 -31.00
N LEU A 253 -28.23 51.16 -31.50
CA LEU A 253 -29.16 50.05 -31.79
C LEU A 253 -29.74 49.48 -30.50
N ALA A 254 -28.88 49.21 -29.51
CA ALA A 254 -29.33 48.73 -28.19
C ALA A 254 -30.25 49.75 -27.52
N LYS A 255 -29.96 51.06 -27.67
CA LYS A 255 -30.82 52.14 -27.17
C LYS A 255 -32.21 52.12 -27.81
N SER A 256 -32.30 51.97 -29.14
CA SER A 256 -33.59 51.89 -29.84
C SER A 256 -34.41 50.66 -29.41
N VAL A 257 -33.77 49.50 -29.26
CA VAL A 257 -34.44 48.28 -28.78
C VAL A 257 -34.87 48.43 -27.31
N ALA A 258 -34.01 48.98 -26.47
CA ALA A 258 -34.30 49.23 -25.05
C ALA A 258 -35.46 50.21 -24.84
N ILE A 259 -35.61 51.23 -25.69
CA ILE A 259 -36.75 52.16 -25.65
C ILE A 259 -38.07 51.43 -25.95
N ILE A 260 -38.09 50.52 -26.94
CA ILE A 260 -39.28 49.72 -27.26
C ILE A 260 -39.64 48.78 -26.10
N MET A 261 -38.64 48.29 -25.38
CA MET A 261 -38.82 47.44 -24.19
C MET A 261 -39.05 48.22 -22.89
N GLU A 262 -39.20 49.55 -22.94
CA GLU A 262 -39.35 50.43 -21.76
C GLU A 262 -38.24 50.24 -20.68
N LEU A 263 -37.08 49.70 -21.07
CA LEU A 263 -35.99 49.31 -20.18
C LEU A 263 -35.41 50.49 -19.36
N PRO A 264 -35.23 51.72 -19.92
CA PRO A 264 -34.72 52.85 -19.15
C PRO A 264 -35.60 53.22 -17.95
N GLU A 265 -36.92 53.05 -18.05
CA GLU A 265 -37.86 53.32 -16.94
C GLU A 265 -37.76 52.23 -15.87
N ILE A 266 -37.62 50.97 -16.26
CA ILE A 266 -37.40 49.83 -15.36
C ILE A 266 -36.08 50.02 -14.57
N MET A 267 -35.02 50.48 -15.23
CA MET A 267 -33.69 50.67 -14.63
C MET A 267 -33.62 51.84 -13.63
N THR A 268 -34.59 52.76 -13.60
CA THR A 268 -34.64 53.83 -12.58
C THR A 268 -34.86 53.32 -11.15
N ARG A 269 -35.27 52.05 -10.97
CA ARG A 269 -35.54 51.40 -9.67
C ARG A 269 -34.50 50.36 -9.29
N GLN A 270 -33.24 50.65 -9.64
CA GLN A 270 -32.10 49.75 -9.54
C GLN A 270 -31.97 49.05 -8.17
N ASP A 271 -32.22 49.75 -7.05
CA ASP A 271 -32.06 49.19 -5.70
C ASP A 271 -33.06 48.07 -5.36
N VAL A 272 -34.28 48.11 -5.90
CA VAL A 272 -35.32 47.08 -5.65
C VAL A 272 -35.14 45.89 -6.59
N LEU A 273 -34.68 46.15 -7.82
CA LEU A 273 -34.41 45.11 -8.81
C LEU A 273 -33.13 44.33 -8.49
N LYS A 274 -32.17 44.95 -7.80
CA LYS A 274 -30.92 44.31 -7.37
C LYS A 274 -31.17 43.01 -6.62
N GLN A 275 -32.07 43.00 -5.63
CA GLN A 275 -32.39 41.78 -4.87
C GLN A 275 -32.97 40.66 -5.74
N LYS A 276 -33.75 41.00 -6.78
CA LYS A 276 -34.29 40.02 -7.74
C LYS A 276 -33.18 39.49 -8.66
N PHE A 277 -32.30 40.35 -9.15
CA PHE A 277 -31.16 39.93 -9.97
C PHE A 277 -30.17 39.08 -9.18
N ASP A 278 -29.89 39.43 -7.92
CA ASP A 278 -29.04 38.64 -7.02
C ASP A 278 -29.64 37.24 -6.81
N ALA A 279 -30.95 37.14 -6.54
CA ALA A 279 -31.63 35.84 -6.37
C ALA A 279 -31.67 35.00 -7.66
N ILE A 280 -31.81 35.64 -8.83
CA ILE A 280 -31.69 34.98 -10.14
C ILE A 280 -30.26 34.47 -10.34
N HIS A 281 -29.25 35.29 -10.07
CA HIS A 281 -27.85 34.93 -10.22
C HIS A 281 -27.48 33.73 -9.33
N ASP A 282 -27.85 33.78 -8.04
CA ASP A 282 -27.64 32.67 -7.11
C ASP A 282 -28.30 31.37 -7.60
N LEU A 283 -29.51 31.46 -8.18
CA LEU A 283 -30.21 30.31 -8.75
C LEU A 283 -29.50 29.77 -10.00
N ILE A 284 -29.06 30.65 -10.91
CA ILE A 284 -28.32 30.27 -12.12
C ILE A 284 -26.99 29.59 -11.76
N ASP A 285 -26.25 30.11 -10.79
CA ASP A 285 -25.01 29.50 -10.29
C ASP A 285 -25.28 28.08 -9.77
N LYS A 286 -26.37 27.87 -9.02
CA LYS A 286 -26.76 26.53 -8.57
C LYS A 286 -27.22 25.63 -9.71
N MET A 287 -27.91 26.16 -10.72
CA MET A 287 -28.26 25.40 -11.92
C MET A 287 -27.02 24.93 -12.67
N LEU A 288 -25.98 25.77 -12.76
CA LEU A 288 -24.70 25.43 -13.38
C LEU A 288 -23.96 24.34 -12.60
N ASP A 289 -23.86 24.48 -11.29
CA ASP A 289 -23.28 23.45 -10.42
C ASP A 289 -23.97 22.09 -10.58
N VAL A 290 -25.31 22.07 -10.59
CA VAL A 290 -26.10 20.83 -10.75
C VAL A 290 -25.92 20.25 -12.15
N THR A 291 -25.93 21.09 -13.18
CA THR A 291 -25.73 20.65 -14.58
C THR A 291 -24.36 20.00 -14.76
N LYS A 292 -23.29 20.62 -14.23
CA LYS A 292 -21.94 20.04 -14.23
C LYS A 292 -21.90 18.69 -13.52
N CYS A 293 -22.56 18.58 -12.37
CA CYS A 293 -22.62 17.32 -11.61
C CYS A 293 -23.38 16.22 -12.37
N ILE A 294 -24.50 16.53 -13.05
CA ILE A 294 -25.23 15.58 -13.90
C ILE A 294 -24.34 15.07 -15.04
N ILE A 295 -23.54 15.95 -15.66
CA ILE A 295 -22.60 15.58 -16.72
C ILE A 295 -21.49 14.67 -16.19
N GLU A 296 -20.94 14.95 -15.01
CA GLU A 296 -19.95 14.07 -14.37
C GLU A 296 -20.51 12.66 -14.09
N PHE A 297 -21.79 12.55 -13.68
CA PHE A 297 -22.45 11.24 -13.56
C PHE A 297 -22.56 10.51 -14.91
N ARG A 298 -22.86 11.24 -15.99
CA ARG A 298 -22.90 10.68 -17.34
C ARG A 298 -21.52 10.19 -17.79
N ASP A 299 -20.45 10.93 -17.48
CA ASP A 299 -19.08 10.50 -17.75
C ASP A 299 -18.72 9.21 -17.01
N VAL A 300 -19.12 9.08 -15.75
CA VAL A 300 -18.91 7.86 -14.95
C VAL A 300 -19.61 6.66 -15.61
N GLN A 301 -20.82 6.84 -16.15
CA GLN A 301 -21.57 5.79 -16.84
C GLN A 301 -20.97 5.39 -18.19
N THR A 302 -20.48 6.36 -18.98
CA THR A 302 -20.05 6.16 -20.38
C THR A 302 -18.58 5.78 -20.51
N SER A 303 -17.69 6.43 -19.74
CA SER A 303 -16.24 6.22 -19.78
C SER A 303 -15.81 4.81 -19.35
N HIS A 304 -16.71 4.06 -18.71
CA HIS A 304 -16.42 2.74 -18.13
C HIS A 304 -16.94 1.58 -19.00
N SER A 305 -17.32 1.85 -20.25
CA SER A 305 -17.75 0.84 -21.23
C SER A 305 -16.69 -0.23 -21.59
N GLN A 306 -15.46 -0.13 -21.07
CA GLN A 306 -14.43 -1.18 -21.15
C GLN A 306 -14.25 -2.04 -19.88
N HIS A 307 -14.85 -1.66 -18.74
CA HIS A 307 -14.84 -2.44 -17.51
C HIS A 307 -16.27 -2.59 -16.99
N VAL A 308 -16.82 -3.81 -17.04
CA VAL A 308 -18.17 -4.19 -16.59
C VAL A 308 -18.59 -3.34 -15.38
N ILE A 309 -19.57 -2.44 -15.57
CA ILE A 309 -20.19 -1.69 -14.49
C ILE A 309 -20.68 -2.73 -13.48
N THR A 310 -20.26 -2.61 -12.21
CA THR A 310 -20.74 -3.56 -11.19
C THR A 310 -22.19 -3.24 -10.86
N GLN A 311 -22.96 -4.28 -10.55
CA GLN A 311 -24.33 -4.14 -10.03
C GLN A 311 -24.39 -3.18 -8.82
N GLU A 312 -23.33 -3.16 -7.99
CA GLU A 312 -23.19 -2.21 -6.88
C GLU A 312 -23.09 -0.75 -7.33
N LEU A 313 -22.33 -0.46 -8.40
CA LEU A 313 -22.18 0.89 -8.93
C LEU A 313 -23.49 1.36 -9.61
N GLU A 314 -24.19 0.46 -10.31
CA GLU A 314 -25.52 0.76 -10.88
C GLU A 314 -26.54 1.10 -9.79
N MET A 315 -26.61 0.28 -8.74
CA MET A 315 -27.49 0.55 -7.60
C MET A 315 -27.19 1.90 -6.97
N LEU A 316 -25.90 2.24 -6.81
CA LEU A 316 -25.49 3.51 -6.22
C LEU A 316 -25.89 4.71 -7.10
N ILE A 317 -25.64 4.63 -8.41
CA ILE A 317 -26.04 5.65 -9.38
C ILE A 317 -27.57 5.85 -9.37
N ASN A 318 -28.36 4.77 -9.23
CA ASN A 318 -29.81 4.87 -9.16
C ASN A 318 -30.30 5.66 -7.94
N THR A 319 -29.53 5.68 -6.83
CA THR A 319 -29.85 6.53 -5.66
C THR A 319 -29.58 8.02 -5.88
N ALA A 320 -28.87 8.40 -6.94
CA ALA A 320 -28.59 9.80 -7.27
C ALA A 320 -29.86 10.56 -7.72
N HIS A 321 -30.89 9.85 -8.19
CA HIS A 321 -32.13 10.43 -8.71
C HIS A 321 -31.86 11.55 -9.75
N ILE A 322 -31.08 11.23 -10.79
CA ILE A 322 -30.67 12.18 -11.85
C ILE A 322 -31.88 12.81 -12.54
N SER A 323 -32.97 12.05 -12.73
CA SER A 323 -34.25 12.53 -13.25
C SER A 323 -34.80 13.71 -12.43
N THR A 324 -34.77 13.60 -11.09
CA THR A 324 -35.20 14.64 -10.16
C THR A 324 -34.35 15.88 -10.30
N ALA A 325 -33.02 15.72 -10.34
CA ALA A 325 -32.11 16.85 -10.52
C ALA A 325 -32.36 17.58 -11.84
N ALA A 326 -32.49 16.83 -12.95
CA ALA A 326 -32.76 17.38 -14.26
C ALA A 326 -34.08 18.16 -14.30
N TYR A 327 -35.15 17.60 -13.72
CA TYR A 327 -36.44 18.27 -13.64
C TYR A 327 -36.37 19.60 -12.87
N TRP A 328 -35.76 19.62 -11.68
CA TRP A 328 -35.68 20.84 -10.87
C TRP A 328 -34.79 21.91 -11.52
N THR A 329 -33.71 21.51 -12.22
CA THR A 329 -32.87 22.44 -12.99
C THR A 329 -33.62 23.02 -14.20
N MET A 330 -34.37 22.20 -14.94
CA MET A 330 -35.21 22.70 -16.04
C MET A 330 -36.33 23.62 -15.53
N ARG A 331 -36.96 23.27 -14.42
CA ARG A 331 -37.98 24.12 -13.78
C ARG A 331 -37.40 25.45 -13.32
N ALA A 332 -36.16 25.46 -12.80
CA ALA A 332 -35.46 26.69 -12.46
C ALA A 332 -35.22 27.58 -13.68
N ALA A 333 -34.81 27.01 -14.82
CA ALA A 333 -34.66 27.75 -16.07
C ALA A 333 -35.98 28.38 -16.53
N VAL A 334 -37.09 27.64 -16.44
CA VAL A 334 -38.45 28.14 -16.75
C VAL A 334 -38.83 29.32 -15.84
N MET A 335 -38.60 29.19 -14.53
CA MET A 335 -38.89 30.24 -13.55
C MET A 335 -38.06 31.50 -13.81
N CYS A 336 -36.76 31.36 -14.04
CA CYS A 336 -35.88 32.48 -14.37
C CYS A 336 -36.31 33.17 -15.68
N SER A 337 -36.66 32.39 -16.71
CA SER A 337 -37.17 32.93 -17.99
C SER A 337 -38.44 33.74 -17.80
N ALA A 338 -39.42 33.20 -17.07
CA ALA A 338 -40.68 33.89 -16.76
C ALA A 338 -40.45 35.21 -16.03
N MET A 339 -39.46 35.27 -15.13
CA MET A 339 -39.13 36.50 -14.42
C MET A 339 -38.48 37.55 -15.30
N ILE A 340 -37.55 37.17 -16.17
CA ILE A 340 -36.95 38.10 -17.14
C ILE A 340 -38.03 38.65 -18.07
N LEU A 341 -38.94 37.80 -18.55
CA LEU A 341 -40.06 38.21 -19.40
C LEU A 341 -41.04 39.14 -18.67
N ASN A 342 -41.38 38.85 -17.42
CA ASN A 342 -42.24 39.71 -16.61
C ASN A 342 -41.58 41.07 -16.32
N LEU A 343 -40.25 41.11 -16.20
CA LEU A 343 -39.49 42.37 -16.08
C LEU A 343 -39.58 43.20 -17.37
N ILE A 344 -39.62 42.58 -18.55
CA ILE A 344 -39.73 43.26 -19.86
C ILE A 344 -41.19 43.64 -20.19
N ALA A 345 -42.16 42.81 -19.83
CA ALA A 345 -43.55 42.92 -20.30
C ALA A 345 -44.44 43.85 -19.44
N ILE A 346 -44.08 44.12 -18.18
CA ILE A 346 -44.93 44.89 -17.26
C ILE A 346 -44.27 46.23 -16.95
N GLY A 347 -44.49 47.19 -17.86
CA GLY A 347 -44.49 48.60 -17.48
C GLY A 347 -45.52 48.84 -16.37
N HIS A 348 -45.04 49.26 -15.20
CA HIS A 348 -45.77 50.01 -14.17
C HIS A 348 -46.89 49.41 -13.27
N GLU A 349 -47.39 48.17 -13.39
CA GLU A 349 -48.54 47.73 -12.53
C GLU A 349 -48.39 46.55 -11.55
N GLN A 350 -47.21 45.99 -11.31
CA GLN A 350 -47.02 45.10 -10.14
C GLN A 350 -45.70 45.34 -9.40
N ILE A 351 -45.77 46.22 -8.40
CA ILE A 351 -44.76 46.30 -7.35
C ILE A 351 -45.04 45.20 -6.33
N SER A 352 -44.04 44.35 -6.13
CA SER A 352 -43.88 43.45 -4.99
C SER A 352 -44.94 42.36 -4.79
N SER A 353 -44.69 41.17 -5.35
CA SER A 353 -44.92 39.97 -4.56
C SER A 353 -43.58 39.55 -3.95
N THR A 354 -43.47 39.63 -2.62
CA THR A 354 -42.40 38.94 -1.86
C THR A 354 -42.44 37.42 -2.10
N SER A 355 -43.55 36.90 -2.62
CA SER A 355 -43.76 35.53 -3.06
C SER A 355 -42.75 35.09 -4.13
N GLU A 356 -42.55 35.90 -5.17
CA GLU A 356 -41.63 35.56 -6.28
C GLU A 356 -40.19 35.38 -5.80
N ALA A 357 -39.63 36.36 -5.07
CA ALA A 357 -38.24 36.29 -4.59
C ALA A 357 -38.01 35.14 -3.60
N TRP A 358 -39.03 34.82 -2.79
CA TRP A 358 -39.00 33.68 -1.89
C TRP A 358 -39.05 32.34 -2.63
N GLU A 359 -39.77 32.26 -3.76
CA GLU A 359 -39.80 31.07 -4.61
C GLU A 359 -38.45 30.76 -5.28
N LEU A 360 -37.69 31.76 -5.76
CA LEU A 360 -36.33 31.49 -6.24
C LEU A 360 -35.45 31.03 -5.10
N SER A 361 -35.49 31.72 -3.96
CA SER A 361 -34.63 31.38 -2.82
C SER A 361 -34.91 29.95 -2.33
N SER A 362 -36.19 29.56 -2.30
CA SER A 362 -36.62 28.20 -1.99
C SER A 362 -36.11 27.18 -3.02
N LEU A 363 -36.18 27.52 -4.31
CA LEU A 363 -35.67 26.67 -5.39
C LEU A 363 -34.14 26.56 -5.39
N THR A 364 -33.43 27.65 -5.11
CA THR A 364 -31.97 27.69 -4.92
C THR A 364 -31.57 26.76 -3.78
N HIS A 365 -32.26 26.83 -2.64
CA HIS A 365 -32.03 25.90 -1.52
C HIS A 365 -32.34 24.45 -1.90
N LYS A 366 -33.42 24.22 -2.68
CA LYS A 366 -33.76 22.88 -3.17
C LYS A 366 -32.68 22.31 -4.09
N LEU A 367 -32.18 23.09 -5.05
CA LEU A 367 -31.06 22.70 -5.92
C LEU A 367 -29.77 22.50 -5.14
N ALA A 368 -29.50 23.33 -4.12
CA ALA A 368 -28.33 23.15 -3.25
C ALA A 368 -28.38 21.81 -2.48
N ASN A 369 -29.54 21.41 -1.97
CA ASN A 369 -29.73 20.11 -1.32
C ASN A 369 -29.56 18.94 -2.30
N ILE A 370 -30.10 19.07 -3.51
CA ILE A 370 -29.92 18.07 -4.58
C ILE A 370 -28.44 17.95 -4.93
N LEU A 371 -27.74 19.08 -5.11
CA LEU A 371 -26.32 19.12 -5.42
C LEU A 371 -25.47 18.45 -4.33
N ASP A 372 -25.75 18.71 -3.05
CA ASP A 372 -25.04 18.08 -1.94
C ASP A 372 -25.22 16.56 -1.93
N HIS A 373 -26.44 16.08 -2.18
CA HIS A 373 -26.73 14.65 -2.35
C HIS A 373 -26.00 14.04 -3.55
N LEU A 374 -26.11 14.67 -4.73
CA LEU A 374 -25.43 14.24 -5.94
C LEU A 374 -23.91 14.14 -5.74
N ARG A 375 -23.28 15.17 -5.16
CA ARG A 375 -21.84 15.18 -4.87
C ARG A 375 -21.43 14.06 -3.91
N LYS A 376 -22.24 13.78 -2.88
CA LYS A 376 -22.00 12.64 -1.97
C LYS A 376 -22.04 11.30 -2.70
N VAL A 377 -23.06 11.08 -3.52
CA VAL A 377 -23.19 9.84 -4.30
C VAL A 377 -22.06 9.72 -5.33
N LEU A 378 -21.67 10.82 -5.99
CA LEU A 378 -20.59 10.85 -6.97
C LEU A 378 -19.23 10.51 -6.33
N ASN A 379 -18.93 11.08 -5.16
CA ASN A 379 -17.72 10.75 -4.40
C ASN A 379 -17.67 9.26 -4.04
N LEU A 380 -18.80 8.68 -3.64
CA LEU A 380 -18.89 7.25 -3.35
C LEU A 380 -18.72 6.40 -4.62
N CYS A 381 -19.22 6.87 -5.78
CA CYS A 381 -18.98 6.23 -7.07
C CYS A 381 -17.48 6.21 -7.40
N HIS A 382 -16.81 7.37 -7.32
CA HIS A 382 -15.36 7.46 -7.56
C HIS A 382 -14.55 6.55 -6.63
N GLN A 383 -14.91 6.49 -5.34
CA GLN A 383 -14.27 5.59 -4.40
C GLN A 383 -14.43 4.12 -4.82
N LYS A 384 -15.65 3.70 -5.19
CA LYS A 384 -15.94 2.33 -5.62
C LYS A 384 -15.23 1.94 -6.91
N ILE A 385 -15.15 2.87 -7.86
CA ILE A 385 -14.39 2.70 -9.10
C ILE A 385 -12.92 2.48 -8.80
N GLU A 386 -12.34 3.31 -7.92
CA GLU A 386 -10.94 3.18 -7.54
C GLU A 386 -10.65 1.87 -6.79
N GLU A 387 -11.54 1.46 -5.88
CA GLU A 387 -11.47 0.16 -5.18
C GLU A 387 -11.45 -1.01 -6.18
N LYS A 388 -12.36 -0.99 -7.15
CA LYS A 388 -12.43 -2.03 -8.20
C LYS A 388 -11.18 -2.02 -9.08
N ARG A 389 -10.74 -0.84 -9.54
CA ARG A 389 -9.53 -0.69 -10.36
C ARG A 389 -8.31 -1.28 -9.66
N GLN A 390 -8.14 -1.00 -8.36
CA GLN A 390 -7.05 -1.55 -7.56
C GLN A 390 -7.16 -3.06 -7.38
N HIS A 391 -8.37 -3.59 -7.21
CA HIS A 391 -8.60 -5.03 -7.14
C HIS A 391 -8.28 -5.73 -8.47
N ASP A 392 -8.72 -5.19 -9.60
CA ASP A 392 -8.45 -5.72 -10.93
C ASP A 392 -6.95 -5.68 -11.25
N ALA A 393 -6.25 -4.59 -10.90
CA ALA A 393 -4.80 -4.47 -11.04
C ALA A 393 -4.05 -5.50 -10.18
N PHE A 394 -4.52 -5.73 -8.95
CA PHE A 394 -3.98 -6.75 -8.05
C PHE A 394 -4.18 -8.17 -8.62
N GLU A 395 -5.38 -8.51 -9.09
CA GLU A 395 -5.66 -9.81 -9.72
C GLU A 395 -4.84 -10.01 -11.00
N ALA A 396 -4.67 -8.98 -11.82
CA ALA A 396 -3.81 -9.02 -12.99
C ALA A 396 -2.35 -9.29 -12.62
N LEU A 397 -1.82 -8.64 -11.57
CA LEU A 397 -0.50 -8.90 -11.03
C LEU A 397 -0.35 -10.36 -10.58
N LEU A 398 -1.32 -10.91 -9.85
CA LEU A 398 -1.27 -12.31 -9.41
C LEU A 398 -1.25 -13.31 -10.57
N ARG A 399 -2.04 -13.05 -11.62
CA ARG A 399 -2.01 -13.89 -12.84
C ARG A 399 -0.65 -13.83 -13.51
N LEU A 400 -0.01 -12.66 -13.54
CA LEU A 400 1.31 -12.49 -14.13
C LEU A 400 2.39 -13.21 -13.31
N LEU A 401 2.40 -13.09 -11.98
CA LEU A 401 3.35 -13.80 -11.12
C LEU A 401 3.25 -15.33 -11.23
N ARG A 402 2.07 -15.87 -11.56
CA ARG A 402 1.83 -17.31 -11.74
C ARG A 402 2.18 -17.83 -13.14
N THR A 403 2.26 -16.96 -14.14
CA THR A 403 2.53 -17.36 -15.52
C THR A 403 4.04 -17.38 -15.78
N PRO A 404 4.57 -18.41 -16.47
CA PRO A 404 5.98 -18.41 -16.86
C PRO A 404 6.22 -17.40 -17.98
N HIS A 405 7.32 -16.64 -17.90
CA HIS A 405 7.71 -15.65 -18.92
C HIS A 405 9.03 -16.05 -19.60
N ILE A 406 9.31 -15.43 -20.74
CA ILE A 406 10.55 -15.65 -21.51
C ILE A 406 11.77 -15.17 -20.71
N ASP A 407 11.61 -14.04 -20.02
CA ASP A 407 12.56 -13.50 -19.06
C ASP A 407 11.82 -12.78 -17.93
N ASN A 408 12.56 -12.42 -16.88
CA ASN A 408 12.07 -11.73 -15.70
C ASN A 408 11.65 -10.26 -15.94
N MET A 409 11.83 -9.69 -17.14
CA MET A 409 11.63 -8.26 -17.36
C MET A 409 10.18 -7.83 -17.20
N LYS A 410 9.23 -8.67 -17.67
CA LYS A 410 7.80 -8.37 -17.57
C LYS A 410 7.32 -8.27 -16.12
N ILE A 411 7.88 -9.09 -15.24
CA ILE A 411 7.56 -9.05 -13.80
C ILE A 411 8.24 -7.84 -13.15
N LEU A 412 9.52 -7.62 -13.42
CA LEU A 412 10.27 -6.50 -12.86
C LEU A 412 9.68 -5.14 -13.26
N SER A 413 9.22 -4.95 -14.51
CA SER A 413 8.59 -3.71 -14.98
C SER A 413 7.24 -3.41 -14.32
N ILE A 414 6.58 -4.43 -13.79
CA ILE A 414 5.29 -4.27 -13.09
C ILE A 414 5.53 -4.02 -11.60
N LEU A 415 6.47 -4.76 -11.00
CA LEU A 415 6.87 -4.56 -9.61
C LEU A 415 7.49 -3.17 -9.40
N ILE A 416 8.25 -2.71 -10.39
CA ILE A 416 8.93 -1.42 -10.40
C ILE A 416 8.44 -0.66 -11.63
N HIS A 417 7.46 0.20 -11.43
CA HIS A 417 6.87 1.00 -12.48
C HIS A 417 7.93 1.89 -13.13
N SER A 418 8.22 1.66 -14.41
CA SER A 418 9.03 2.52 -15.24
C SER A 418 8.23 2.95 -16.46
N ARG A 419 8.14 4.27 -16.69
CA ARG A 419 7.83 4.78 -18.05
C ARG A 419 9.05 4.54 -18.93
N ASP A 420 8.87 4.41 -20.24
CA ASP A 420 9.93 4.00 -21.18
C ASP A 420 11.20 4.88 -21.12
N ASP A 421 11.10 6.14 -20.68
CA ASP A 421 12.23 7.08 -20.55
C ASP A 421 12.86 7.15 -19.14
N GLN A 422 12.36 6.40 -18.16
CA GLN A 422 12.83 6.48 -16.77
C GLN A 422 13.85 5.38 -16.45
N LEU A 423 14.88 5.73 -15.68
CA LEU A 423 15.82 4.78 -15.07
C LEU A 423 15.34 4.48 -13.64
N PRO A 424 14.60 3.36 -13.43
CA PRO A 424 13.87 3.13 -12.19
C PRO A 424 14.72 2.56 -11.07
N LEU A 425 15.94 2.09 -11.37
CA LEU A 425 16.87 1.56 -10.40
C LEU A 425 17.97 2.57 -10.09
N PHE A 426 18.47 2.53 -8.87
CA PHE A 426 19.70 3.15 -8.42
C PHE A 426 20.74 2.05 -8.16
N ASP A 427 21.90 2.17 -8.79
CA ASP A 427 23.06 1.30 -8.60
C ASP A 427 23.85 1.78 -7.37
N GLY A 428 23.81 1.01 -6.29
CA GLY A 428 24.48 1.32 -5.04
C GLY A 428 26.01 1.31 -5.13
N THR A 429 26.60 0.58 -6.07
CA THR A 429 28.06 0.52 -6.26
C THR A 429 28.56 1.76 -7.01
N HIS A 430 27.91 2.09 -8.14
CA HIS A 430 28.34 3.20 -9.01
C HIS A 430 27.63 4.52 -8.71
N LYS A 431 26.70 4.53 -7.74
CA LYS A 431 25.89 5.68 -7.31
C LYS A 431 25.21 6.41 -8.47
N ARG A 432 24.60 5.66 -9.40
CA ARG A 432 23.90 6.19 -10.59
C ARG A 432 22.59 5.48 -10.86
N ARG A 433 21.68 6.13 -11.60
CA ARG A 433 20.46 5.47 -12.06
C ARG A 433 20.72 4.55 -13.25
N VAL A 434 20.02 3.42 -13.32
CA VAL A 434 20.18 2.39 -14.36
C VAL A 434 18.83 1.81 -14.80
N SER A 435 18.81 1.19 -15.99
CA SER A 435 17.66 0.45 -16.52
C SER A 435 17.48 -0.89 -15.80
N LEU A 436 16.25 -1.43 -15.83
CA LEU A 436 15.96 -2.81 -15.41
C LEU A 436 16.74 -3.85 -16.22
N ASP A 437 17.23 -3.52 -17.42
CA ASP A 437 17.94 -4.44 -18.32
C ASP A 437 19.16 -5.10 -17.67
N VAL A 438 19.78 -4.45 -16.66
CA VAL A 438 20.92 -5.01 -15.91
C VAL A 438 20.56 -6.28 -15.15
N LEU A 439 19.27 -6.53 -14.90
CA LEU A 439 18.73 -7.68 -14.19
C LEU A 439 18.18 -8.77 -15.13
N ARG A 440 18.17 -8.53 -16.45
CA ARG A 440 17.55 -9.45 -17.43
C ARG A 440 18.16 -10.86 -17.32
N ARG A 441 17.29 -11.86 -17.18
CA ARG A 441 17.64 -13.30 -17.09
C ARG A 441 18.60 -13.65 -15.95
N LYS A 442 18.60 -12.86 -14.87
CA LYS A 442 19.34 -13.17 -13.64
C LYS A 442 18.40 -13.65 -12.53
N HIS A 443 18.95 -14.35 -11.54
CA HIS A 443 18.25 -14.53 -10.27
C HIS A 443 18.24 -13.20 -9.52
N VAL A 444 17.07 -12.75 -9.09
CA VAL A 444 16.90 -11.47 -8.42
C VAL A 444 16.34 -11.70 -7.02
N LEU A 445 17.08 -11.23 -6.03
CA LEU A 445 16.72 -11.23 -4.62
C LEU A 445 16.08 -9.87 -4.29
N LEU A 446 14.77 -9.83 -4.13
CA LEU A 446 14.04 -8.64 -3.72
C LEU A 446 14.14 -8.50 -2.20
N LEU A 447 14.97 -7.57 -1.73
CA LEU A 447 15.04 -7.18 -0.33
C LEU A 447 13.87 -6.23 -0.03
N ILE A 448 12.87 -6.71 0.68
CA ILE A 448 11.65 -5.97 1.00
C ILE A 448 11.70 -5.56 2.46
N SER A 449 11.61 -4.25 2.73
CA SER A 449 11.61 -3.71 4.09
C SER A 449 10.85 -2.39 4.15
N ASP A 450 10.60 -1.89 5.36
CA ASP A 450 10.34 -0.47 5.56
C ASP A 450 11.66 0.32 5.53
N LEU A 451 11.63 1.60 5.94
CA LEU A 451 12.84 2.44 6.02
C LEU A 451 13.62 2.19 7.33
N ASP A 452 13.12 1.36 8.24
CA ASP A 452 13.63 1.14 9.60
C ASP A 452 14.45 -0.16 9.67
N ILE A 453 15.45 -0.30 8.79
CA ILE A 453 16.36 -1.46 8.80
C ILE A 453 17.44 -1.25 9.85
N ALA A 454 17.74 -2.28 10.66
CA ALA A 454 18.78 -2.18 11.67
C ALA A 454 20.17 -2.02 11.01
N PRO A 455 21.06 -1.14 11.52
CA PRO A 455 22.40 -0.97 10.97
C PRO A 455 23.24 -2.25 10.99
N GLU A 456 23.11 -3.05 12.06
CA GLU A 456 23.77 -4.35 12.22
C GLU A 456 23.32 -5.32 11.11
N GLU A 457 22.04 -5.30 10.77
CA GLU A 457 21.44 -6.12 9.74
C GLU A 457 21.96 -5.76 8.34
N LEU A 458 22.00 -4.45 8.03
CA LEU A 458 22.59 -3.96 6.77
C LEU A 458 24.07 -4.30 6.65
N PHE A 459 24.83 -4.18 7.74
CA PHE A 459 26.26 -4.48 7.76
C PHE A 459 26.53 -5.95 7.38
N VAL A 460 25.83 -6.90 7.99
CA VAL A 460 26.04 -8.32 7.68
C VAL A 460 25.57 -8.65 6.26
N LEU A 461 24.44 -8.10 5.81
CA LEU A 461 23.98 -8.27 4.43
C LEU A 461 25.00 -7.72 3.42
N HIS A 462 25.61 -6.56 3.70
CA HIS A 462 26.68 -5.98 2.89
C HIS A 462 27.87 -6.92 2.79
N HIS A 463 28.35 -7.44 3.93
CA HIS A 463 29.47 -8.38 3.96
C HIS A 463 29.18 -9.65 3.15
N MET A 464 28.00 -10.25 3.34
CA MET A 464 27.59 -11.46 2.59
C MET A 464 27.48 -11.20 1.09
N TYR A 465 26.95 -10.03 0.71
CA TYR A 465 26.87 -9.64 -0.69
C TYR A 465 28.26 -9.46 -1.30
N ASP A 466 29.15 -8.70 -0.65
CA ASP A 466 30.52 -8.49 -1.13
C ASP A 466 31.29 -9.81 -1.27
N GLU A 467 31.20 -10.68 -0.27
CA GLU A 467 31.82 -12.01 -0.30
C GLU A 467 31.34 -12.79 -1.52
N SER A 468 30.04 -12.78 -1.82
CA SER A 468 29.50 -13.41 -3.02
C SER A 468 30.08 -12.82 -4.31
N LYS A 469 30.38 -11.51 -4.33
CA LYS A 469 30.93 -10.84 -5.52
C LYS A 469 32.44 -10.98 -5.67
N THR A 470 33.18 -11.36 -4.63
CA THR A 470 34.63 -11.60 -4.73
C THR A 470 35.01 -12.75 -5.65
N GLN A 471 34.14 -13.75 -5.80
CA GLN A 471 34.37 -14.93 -6.65
C GLN A 471 33.28 -15.08 -7.73
N PRO A 472 33.24 -14.18 -8.73
CA PRO A 472 32.11 -14.07 -9.67
C PRO A 472 31.93 -15.29 -10.58
N ASN A 473 32.95 -16.16 -10.69
CA ASN A 473 32.88 -17.37 -11.50
C ASN A 473 32.18 -18.54 -10.79
N ARG A 474 31.88 -18.40 -9.49
CA ARG A 474 31.15 -19.42 -8.72
C ARG A 474 29.67 -19.41 -9.10
N PRO A 475 29.03 -20.57 -9.28
CA PRO A 475 27.60 -20.63 -9.55
C PRO A 475 26.77 -19.98 -8.43
N GLU A 476 27.25 -20.02 -7.19
CA GLU A 476 26.63 -19.43 -6.01
C GLU A 476 26.55 -17.89 -6.05
N SER A 477 27.34 -17.24 -6.89
CA SER A 477 27.42 -15.78 -7.02
C SER A 477 26.46 -15.20 -8.08
N ASN A 478 25.71 -16.06 -8.78
CA ASN A 478 24.87 -15.69 -9.93
C ASN A 478 23.50 -15.14 -9.55
N TYR A 479 23.48 -14.18 -8.62
CA TYR A 479 22.29 -13.43 -8.22
C TYR A 479 22.59 -11.95 -8.00
N ASP A 480 21.59 -11.09 -8.16
CA ASP A 480 21.65 -9.68 -7.79
C ASP A 480 20.54 -9.33 -6.80
N VAL A 481 20.81 -8.36 -5.92
CA VAL A 481 19.87 -7.90 -4.90
C VAL A 481 19.24 -6.58 -5.34
N VAL A 482 17.94 -6.42 -5.13
CA VAL A 482 17.19 -5.19 -5.37
C VAL A 482 16.40 -4.82 -4.12
N TRP A 483 16.65 -3.64 -3.56
CA TRP A 483 15.89 -3.12 -2.44
C TRP A 483 14.55 -2.51 -2.89
N ILE A 484 13.46 -3.03 -2.32
CA ILE A 484 12.06 -2.63 -2.54
C ILE A 484 11.51 -1.99 -1.25
N PRO A 485 11.54 -0.65 -1.13
CA PRO A 485 11.04 0.05 0.05
C PRO A 485 9.50 0.05 0.11
N VAL A 486 8.93 -0.54 1.16
CA VAL A 486 7.49 -0.61 1.40
C VAL A 486 7.04 0.57 2.26
N VAL A 487 6.49 1.60 1.62
CA VAL A 487 5.97 2.79 2.32
C VAL A 487 4.49 2.97 2.03
N ASP A 488 3.67 2.92 3.08
CA ASP A 488 2.22 3.10 2.95
C ASP A 488 1.85 4.59 2.89
N LYS A 489 1.66 5.07 1.66
CA LYS A 489 1.29 6.47 1.37
C LYS A 489 -0.08 6.87 1.92
N ARG A 490 -0.98 5.90 2.19
CA ARG A 490 -2.33 6.21 2.71
C ARG A 490 -2.30 6.50 4.19
N LEU A 491 -1.42 5.81 4.93
CA LEU A 491 -1.35 5.91 6.38
C LEU A 491 -0.44 7.04 6.83
N THR A 492 0.60 7.37 6.05
CA THR A 492 1.57 8.38 6.46
C THR A 492 2.05 9.22 5.27
N PRO A 493 1.98 10.57 5.36
CA PRO A 493 2.51 11.45 4.33
C PRO A 493 4.00 11.22 4.06
N TRP A 494 4.44 11.52 2.83
CA TRP A 494 5.85 11.60 2.49
C TRP A 494 6.41 12.95 2.97
N THR A 495 7.39 12.92 3.85
CA THR A 495 7.99 14.12 4.47
C THR A 495 9.48 14.22 4.14
N GLU A 496 10.08 15.41 4.27
CA GLU A 496 11.52 15.60 4.07
C GLU A 496 12.37 14.68 4.96
N ALA A 497 11.96 14.45 6.21
CA ALA A 497 12.66 13.52 7.11
C ALA A 497 12.66 12.07 6.58
N LYS A 498 11.56 11.63 5.95
CA LYS A 498 11.51 10.30 5.30
C LYS A 498 12.36 10.24 4.04
N GLN A 499 12.41 11.34 3.28
CA GLN A 499 13.27 11.45 2.11
C GLN A 499 14.74 11.30 2.52
N MET A 500 15.20 12.05 3.52
CA MET A 500 16.57 11.95 4.04
C MET A 500 16.89 10.54 4.54
N LYS A 501 15.97 9.93 5.30
CA LYS A 501 16.14 8.56 5.80
C LYS A 501 16.21 7.52 4.67
N PHE A 502 15.37 7.66 3.65
CA PHE A 502 15.41 6.81 2.46
C PHE A 502 16.77 6.91 1.74
N GLU A 503 17.27 8.13 1.55
CA GLU A 503 18.56 8.38 0.91
C GLU A 503 19.74 7.84 1.73
N GLU A 504 19.70 7.97 3.06
CA GLU A 504 20.70 7.41 3.97
C GLU A 504 20.78 5.88 3.87
N VAL A 505 19.62 5.20 3.92
CA VAL A 505 19.53 3.74 3.78
C VAL A 505 19.91 3.30 2.36
N GLN A 506 19.51 4.03 1.33
CA GLN A 506 19.91 3.72 -0.05
C GLN A 506 21.42 3.89 -0.27
N ALA A 507 22.02 4.91 0.35
CA ALA A 507 23.45 5.21 0.20
C ALA A 507 24.35 4.17 0.87
N SER A 508 23.89 3.50 1.92
CA SER A 508 24.64 2.45 2.61
C SER A 508 24.62 1.10 1.90
N MET A 509 23.75 0.92 0.90
CA MET A 509 23.62 -0.34 0.15
C MET A 509 24.58 -0.42 -1.05
N PRO A 510 25.26 -1.55 -1.29
CA PRO A 510 26.13 -1.76 -2.44
C PRO A 510 25.36 -2.30 -3.67
N TRP A 511 24.18 -2.90 -3.44
CA TRP A 511 23.33 -3.50 -4.47
C TRP A 511 22.33 -2.49 -5.09
N TYR A 512 21.43 -2.97 -5.96
CA TYR A 512 20.45 -2.11 -6.62
C TYR A 512 19.30 -1.72 -5.68
N SER A 513 18.72 -0.54 -5.87
CA SER A 513 17.55 -0.08 -5.14
C SER A 513 16.54 0.53 -6.10
N VAL A 514 15.25 0.47 -5.79
CA VAL A 514 14.26 1.30 -6.49
C VAL A 514 14.59 2.78 -6.25
N ALA A 515 14.69 3.56 -7.33
CA ALA A 515 15.14 4.95 -7.27
C ALA A 515 14.26 5.85 -6.37
N HIS A 516 12.97 5.53 -6.23
CA HIS A 516 12.07 6.20 -5.29
C HIS A 516 10.84 5.33 -5.00
N PRO A 517 10.29 5.29 -3.76
CA PRO A 517 9.11 4.48 -3.43
C PRO A 517 7.85 4.83 -4.23
N SER A 518 7.82 5.98 -4.91
CA SER A 518 6.72 6.33 -5.83
C SER A 518 6.61 5.41 -7.03
N MET A 519 7.69 4.71 -7.40
CA MET A 519 7.74 3.78 -8.52
C MET A 519 7.10 2.43 -8.20
N ILE A 520 6.60 2.21 -6.99
CA ILE A 520 5.94 0.96 -6.60
C ILE A 520 4.43 1.22 -6.57
N ASP A 521 3.69 0.46 -7.38
CA ASP A 521 2.24 0.58 -7.48
C ASP A 521 1.55 0.06 -6.19
N PRO A 522 0.43 0.67 -5.76
CA PRO A 522 -0.34 0.19 -4.60
C PRO A 522 -0.75 -1.30 -4.69
N ALA A 523 -1.01 -1.84 -5.88
CA ALA A 523 -1.31 -3.26 -6.07
C ALA A 523 -0.10 -4.14 -5.74
N VAL A 524 1.13 -3.68 -6.02
CA VAL A 524 2.37 -4.37 -5.66
C VAL A 524 2.56 -4.35 -4.15
N ILE A 525 2.34 -3.20 -3.49
CA ILE A 525 2.37 -3.09 -2.02
C ILE A 525 1.36 -4.04 -1.39
N ARG A 526 0.16 -4.14 -1.96
CA ARG A 526 -0.87 -5.08 -1.52
C ARG A 526 -0.40 -6.54 -1.68
N CYS A 527 0.22 -6.90 -2.80
CA CYS A 527 0.82 -8.22 -3.03
C CYS A 527 1.92 -8.55 -2.02
N ILE A 528 2.81 -7.60 -1.76
CA ILE A 528 3.87 -7.74 -0.76
C ILE A 528 3.28 -8.07 0.63
N LYS A 529 2.20 -7.40 1.03
CA LYS A 529 1.55 -7.60 2.33
C LYS A 529 0.68 -8.87 2.39
N GLU A 530 -0.20 -9.08 1.41
CA GLU A 530 -1.21 -10.15 1.44
C GLU A 530 -0.68 -11.51 0.96
N VAL A 531 0.23 -11.52 -0.02
CA VAL A 531 0.72 -12.76 -0.66
C VAL A 531 2.08 -13.15 -0.13
N TRP A 532 3.03 -12.20 -0.08
CA TRP A 532 4.37 -12.46 0.47
C TRP A 532 4.41 -12.35 1.99
N GLY A 533 3.33 -11.89 2.63
CA GLY A 533 3.19 -11.89 4.09
C GLY A 533 4.01 -10.82 4.81
N PHE A 534 4.44 -9.76 4.11
CA PHE A 534 5.22 -8.68 4.70
C PHE A 534 4.41 -7.93 5.77
N LYS A 535 4.99 -7.82 6.97
CA LYS A 535 4.39 -7.06 8.08
C LYS A 535 5.23 -5.83 8.42
N LYS A 536 6.52 -6.03 8.74
CA LYS A 536 7.51 -4.98 9.08
C LYS A 536 8.97 -5.45 8.93
N LYS A 537 9.26 -6.68 9.39
CA LYS A 537 10.62 -7.24 9.31
C LYS A 537 11.07 -7.39 7.86
N PRO A 538 12.36 -7.13 7.56
CA PRO A 538 12.91 -7.40 6.25
C PRO A 538 12.66 -8.85 5.82
N GLN A 539 12.37 -9.03 4.54
CA GLN A 539 12.18 -10.34 3.92
C GLN A 539 12.85 -10.36 2.55
N LEU A 540 13.20 -11.56 2.09
CA LEU A 540 13.91 -11.75 0.83
C LEU A 540 13.07 -12.62 -0.12
N VAL A 541 12.46 -12.01 -1.12
CA VAL A 541 11.70 -12.75 -2.15
C VAL A 541 12.63 -13.06 -3.32
N VAL A 542 12.63 -14.30 -3.79
CA VAL A 542 13.54 -14.77 -4.84
C VAL A 542 12.79 -14.94 -6.15
N LEU A 543 13.21 -14.22 -7.19
CA LEU A 543 12.77 -14.38 -8.56
C LEU A 543 13.82 -15.11 -9.39
N ASP A 544 13.41 -16.11 -10.14
CA ASP A 544 14.26 -16.80 -11.10
C ASP A 544 14.48 -15.96 -12.39
N PRO A 545 15.33 -16.40 -13.33
CA PRO A 545 15.55 -15.73 -14.61
C PRO A 545 14.30 -15.52 -15.49
N GLN A 546 13.22 -16.26 -15.25
CA GLN A 546 11.92 -16.16 -15.93
C GLN A 546 10.92 -15.27 -15.16
N GLY A 547 11.32 -14.73 -14.00
CA GLY A 547 10.48 -13.89 -13.15
C GLY A 547 9.53 -14.68 -12.26
N LYS A 548 9.68 -16.00 -12.17
CA LYS A 548 8.86 -16.84 -11.29
C LYS A 548 9.40 -16.78 -9.86
N GLU A 549 8.50 -16.65 -8.91
CA GLU A 549 8.82 -16.75 -7.49
C GLU A 549 9.30 -18.16 -7.14
N SER A 550 10.55 -18.24 -6.68
CA SER A 550 11.20 -19.48 -6.24
C SER A 550 11.10 -19.69 -4.72
N ASN A 551 11.09 -18.60 -3.97
CA ASN A 551 10.91 -18.59 -2.52
C ASN A 551 10.34 -17.22 -2.09
N ASN A 552 9.31 -17.24 -1.26
CA ASN A 552 8.66 -16.04 -0.74
C ASN A 552 9.42 -15.42 0.45
N ASN A 553 10.31 -16.17 1.11
CA ASN A 553 11.19 -15.63 2.12
C ASN A 553 12.49 -16.45 2.28
N ALA A 554 13.51 -16.13 1.50
CA ALA A 554 14.84 -16.71 1.59
C ALA A 554 15.75 -16.03 2.64
N TYR A 555 15.21 -15.13 3.45
CA TYR A 555 15.98 -14.35 4.44
C TYR A 555 16.76 -15.27 5.39
N HIS A 556 16.09 -16.28 5.94
CA HIS A 556 16.71 -17.26 6.83
C HIS A 556 17.76 -18.10 6.12
N MET A 557 17.55 -18.47 4.85
CA MET A 557 18.54 -19.24 4.09
C MET A 557 19.83 -18.43 3.91
N LEU A 558 19.71 -17.13 3.60
CA LEU A 558 20.86 -16.23 3.47
C LEU A 558 21.63 -16.11 4.79
N TRP A 559 20.93 -16.01 5.93
CA TRP A 559 21.61 -15.97 7.23
C TRP A 559 22.34 -17.25 7.60
N ILE A 560 21.76 -18.41 7.28
CA ILE A 560 22.34 -19.70 7.69
C ILE A 560 23.54 -20.05 6.81
N TRP A 561 23.43 -19.88 5.48
CA TRP A 561 24.40 -20.41 4.51
C TRP A 561 25.00 -19.38 3.55
N GLY A 562 24.61 -18.11 3.61
CA GLY A 562 25.10 -17.08 2.70
C GLY A 562 24.84 -17.44 1.23
N SER A 563 25.88 -17.37 0.41
CA SER A 563 25.82 -17.70 -1.03
C SER A 563 25.59 -19.19 -1.32
N LEU A 564 25.95 -20.10 -0.41
CA LEU A 564 25.76 -21.54 -0.58
C LEU A 564 24.27 -21.95 -0.66
N ALA A 565 23.39 -21.08 -0.17
CA ALA A 565 21.94 -21.22 -0.28
C ALA A 565 21.41 -21.07 -1.72
N PHE A 566 22.20 -20.53 -2.66
CA PHE A 566 21.81 -20.41 -4.06
C PHE A 566 21.35 -21.76 -4.64
N PRO A 567 20.24 -21.83 -5.41
CA PRO A 567 19.41 -20.72 -5.92
C PRO A 567 18.26 -20.29 -4.98
N PHE A 568 18.43 -20.47 -3.67
CA PHE A 568 17.51 -20.03 -2.61
C PHE A 568 16.09 -20.64 -2.71
N THR A 569 15.97 -21.84 -3.29
CA THR A 569 14.70 -22.57 -3.38
C THR A 569 14.44 -23.40 -2.12
N LYS A 570 13.17 -23.68 -1.82
CA LYS A 570 12.79 -24.61 -0.74
C LYS A 570 13.40 -26.01 -0.90
N ALA A 571 13.56 -26.48 -2.15
CA ALA A 571 14.22 -27.75 -2.43
C ALA A 571 15.72 -27.71 -2.07
N ARG A 572 16.40 -26.59 -2.34
CA ARG A 572 17.80 -26.38 -1.96
C ARG A 572 17.95 -26.30 -0.44
N GLU A 573 17.05 -25.60 0.25
CA GLU A 573 16.99 -25.54 1.70
C GLU A 573 16.87 -26.94 2.33
N ALA A 574 15.95 -27.76 1.82
CA ALA A 574 15.80 -29.14 2.28
C ALA A 574 17.02 -30.02 1.99
N ALA A 575 17.72 -29.80 0.87
CA ALA A 575 18.95 -30.52 0.55
C ALA A 575 20.09 -30.13 1.51
N LEU A 576 20.29 -28.83 1.75
CA LEU A 576 21.30 -28.34 2.69
C LEU A 576 21.07 -28.93 4.08
N TRP A 577 19.83 -28.93 4.57
CA TRP A 577 19.55 -29.51 5.88
C TRP A 577 19.77 -31.02 5.99
N LYS A 578 19.69 -31.77 4.89
CA LYS A 578 20.00 -33.21 4.87
C LYS A 578 21.50 -33.50 4.94
N GLU A 579 22.31 -32.57 4.45
CA GLU A 579 23.78 -32.67 4.45
C GLU A 579 24.38 -32.23 5.80
N GLN A 580 23.61 -31.51 6.62
CA GLN A 580 24.08 -30.92 7.88
C GLN A 580 23.89 -31.86 9.08
N SER A 581 24.87 -31.84 9.98
CA SER A 581 24.81 -32.44 11.31
C SER A 581 24.98 -31.37 12.40
N TRP A 582 24.54 -31.65 13.62
CA TRP A 582 24.79 -30.74 14.74
C TRP A 582 26.27 -30.78 15.13
N ASN A 583 27.00 -29.73 14.78
CA ASN A 583 28.43 -29.62 15.05
C ASN A 583 28.84 -28.15 15.25
N ILE A 584 30.09 -27.93 15.66
CA ILE A 584 30.61 -26.59 15.95
C ILE A 584 30.73 -25.70 14.72
N GLU A 585 30.95 -26.29 13.54
CA GLU A 585 30.98 -25.56 12.26
C GLU A 585 29.59 -24.99 11.98
N LEU A 586 28.53 -25.80 12.00
CA LEU A 586 27.17 -25.32 11.86
C LEU A 586 26.84 -24.22 12.87
N LEU A 587 27.30 -24.32 14.12
CA LEU A 587 27.01 -23.33 15.17
C LEU A 587 27.80 -22.02 15.00
N ALA A 588 29.09 -22.09 14.65
CA ALA A 588 30.03 -20.96 14.75
C ALA A 588 30.83 -20.62 13.48
N ASP A 589 30.50 -21.23 12.34
CA ASP A 589 31.13 -21.05 11.01
C ASP A 589 31.54 -19.61 10.70
N SER A 590 30.64 -18.67 10.99
CA SER A 590 30.67 -17.31 10.50
C SER A 590 31.03 -16.28 11.58
N ILE A 591 31.44 -16.71 12.78
CA ILE A 591 31.65 -15.82 13.92
C ILE A 591 33.12 -15.45 14.10
N ASP A 592 34.03 -16.43 14.00
CA ASP A 592 35.47 -16.22 14.22
C ASP A 592 36.30 -17.21 13.40
N GLN A 593 37.26 -16.69 12.62
CA GLN A 593 38.15 -17.49 11.76
C GLN A 593 39.03 -18.47 12.53
N ASN A 594 39.31 -18.18 13.81
CA ASN A 594 40.12 -19.05 14.66
C ASN A 594 39.43 -20.39 14.92
N VAL A 595 38.09 -20.45 14.88
CA VAL A 595 37.33 -21.69 15.09
C VAL A 595 37.76 -22.77 14.10
N PHE A 596 37.89 -22.44 12.80
CA PHE A 596 38.38 -23.39 11.79
C PHE A 596 39.80 -23.86 12.06
N THR A 597 40.68 -22.94 12.49
CA THR A 597 42.07 -23.25 12.83
C THR A 597 42.10 -24.25 13.99
N TRP A 598 41.35 -24.00 15.05
CA TRP A 598 41.27 -24.88 16.22
C TRP A 598 40.68 -26.26 15.92
N ILE A 599 39.70 -26.34 15.01
CA ILE A 599 39.16 -27.60 14.52
C ILE A 599 40.27 -28.40 13.81
N SER A 600 41.02 -27.76 12.92
CA SER A 600 42.11 -28.41 12.16
C SER A 600 43.27 -28.88 13.05
N GLU A 601 43.54 -28.16 14.14
CA GLU A 601 44.54 -28.51 15.15
C GLU A 601 44.06 -29.57 16.14
N GLY A 602 42.79 -30.00 16.06
CA GLY A 602 42.22 -31.01 16.94
C GLY A 602 42.03 -30.53 18.39
N LYS A 603 41.92 -29.22 18.60
CA LYS A 603 41.72 -28.62 19.93
C LYS A 603 40.27 -28.80 20.41
N CYS A 604 40.10 -28.80 21.73
CA CYS A 604 38.79 -28.70 22.36
C CYS A 604 38.35 -27.23 22.34
N ILE A 605 37.16 -26.95 21.80
CA ILE A 605 36.63 -25.59 21.65
C ILE A 605 35.48 -25.42 22.63
N CYS A 606 35.48 -24.33 23.39
CA CYS A 606 34.41 -23.97 24.30
C CYS A 606 33.82 -22.61 23.90
N LEU A 607 32.63 -22.60 23.35
CA LEU A 607 31.84 -21.38 23.18
C LEU A 607 31.07 -21.11 24.46
N TYR A 608 31.08 -19.88 24.94
CA TYR A 608 30.32 -19.54 26.14
C TYR A 608 29.77 -18.12 26.09
N GLY A 609 28.72 -17.87 26.87
CA GLY A 609 28.02 -16.59 26.90
C GLY A 609 27.36 -16.31 28.25
N GLY A 610 26.79 -15.10 28.37
CA GLY A 610 26.20 -14.60 29.61
C GLY A 610 26.66 -13.18 29.98
N GLU A 611 25.96 -12.55 30.92
CA GLU A 611 26.24 -11.17 31.38
C GLU A 611 26.93 -11.09 32.75
N ASP A 612 26.91 -12.16 33.54
CA ASP A 612 27.50 -12.18 34.88
C ASP A 612 29.02 -12.39 34.81
N ILE A 613 29.79 -11.32 35.08
CA ILE A 613 31.25 -11.34 35.04
C ILE A 613 31.87 -12.22 36.13
N GLU A 614 31.24 -12.34 37.31
CA GLU A 614 31.74 -13.19 38.39
C GLU A 614 31.57 -14.67 38.03
N TRP A 615 30.44 -15.01 37.41
CA TRP A 615 30.25 -16.33 36.82
C TRP A 615 31.30 -16.60 35.73
N ILE A 616 31.55 -15.65 34.81
CA ILE A 616 32.54 -15.80 33.73
C ILE A 616 33.95 -16.06 34.31
N ARG A 617 34.38 -15.30 35.32
CA ARG A 617 35.68 -15.50 35.99
C ARG A 617 35.77 -16.87 36.65
N SER A 618 34.74 -17.24 37.42
CA SER A 618 34.67 -18.54 38.11
C SER A 618 34.69 -19.71 37.12
N PHE A 619 33.90 -19.61 36.04
CA PHE A 619 33.79 -20.62 34.99
C PHE A 619 35.10 -20.78 34.20
N THR A 620 35.66 -19.70 33.66
CA THR A 620 36.89 -19.75 32.85
C THR A 620 38.08 -20.26 33.66
N SER A 621 38.20 -19.84 34.92
CA SER A 621 39.24 -20.32 35.84
C SER A 621 39.10 -21.82 36.14
N ALA A 622 37.91 -22.28 36.51
CA ALA A 622 37.64 -23.69 36.79
C ALA A 622 37.87 -24.56 35.54
N THR A 623 37.36 -24.14 34.38
CA THR A 623 37.50 -24.88 33.13
C THR A 623 38.96 -24.98 32.69
N ARG A 624 39.75 -23.90 32.81
CA ARG A 624 41.18 -23.92 32.53
C ARG A 624 41.95 -24.84 33.48
N ALA A 625 41.60 -24.83 34.77
CA ALA A 625 42.21 -25.74 35.74
C ALA A 625 41.95 -27.21 35.38
N VAL A 626 40.71 -27.53 34.98
CA VAL A 626 40.32 -28.86 34.50
C VAL A 626 41.08 -29.24 33.23
N ALA A 627 41.11 -28.36 32.23
CA ALA A 627 41.83 -28.62 30.98
C ALA A 627 43.32 -28.88 31.21
N ASN A 628 43.97 -28.10 32.09
CA ASN A 628 45.36 -28.30 32.47
C ASN A 628 45.57 -29.63 33.20
N ALA A 629 44.68 -29.98 34.13
CA ALA A 629 44.73 -31.23 34.88
C ALA A 629 44.50 -32.47 33.99
N ALA A 630 43.60 -32.35 33.01
CA ALA A 630 43.27 -33.38 32.02
C ALA A 630 44.24 -33.41 30.82
N ARG A 631 45.17 -32.44 30.72
CA ARG A 631 46.07 -32.23 29.57
C ARG A 631 45.32 -32.07 28.24
N VAL A 632 44.19 -31.39 28.27
CA VAL A 632 43.35 -31.09 27.10
C VAL A 632 43.74 -29.74 26.52
N PRO A 633 44.08 -29.64 25.22
CA PRO A 633 44.29 -28.36 24.56
C PRO A 633 42.93 -27.66 24.39
N LEU A 634 42.63 -26.69 25.24
CA LEU A 634 41.36 -25.99 25.30
C LEU A 634 41.49 -24.56 24.80
N GLU A 635 40.60 -24.17 23.88
CA GLU A 635 40.39 -22.79 23.45
C GLU A 635 38.98 -22.35 23.83
N MET A 636 38.86 -21.18 24.45
CA MET A 636 37.57 -20.63 24.90
C MET A 636 37.26 -19.36 24.12
N LEU A 637 36.03 -19.24 23.62
CA LEU A 637 35.52 -18.08 22.89
C LEU A 637 34.24 -17.55 23.53
N TYR A 638 34.26 -16.28 23.91
CA TYR A 638 33.09 -15.58 24.44
C TYR A 638 32.20 -15.04 23.31
N VAL A 639 30.96 -15.52 23.25
CA VAL A 639 29.95 -15.21 22.21
C VAL A 639 28.78 -14.37 22.77
N GLY A 640 28.97 -13.75 23.94
CA GLY A 640 28.05 -12.74 24.47
C GLY A 640 26.62 -13.25 24.75
N LYS A 641 25.64 -12.42 24.41
CA LYS A 641 24.20 -12.62 24.64
C LYS A 641 23.40 -11.97 23.51
N LYS A 642 22.15 -12.42 23.28
CA LYS A 642 21.31 -12.03 22.12
C LYS A 642 21.16 -10.52 21.92
N ASN A 643 21.09 -9.76 23.00
CA ASN A 643 21.09 -8.29 22.95
C ASN A 643 22.44 -7.77 23.48
N PRO A 644 23.49 -7.68 22.63
CA PRO A 644 24.81 -7.24 23.06
C PRO A 644 24.80 -5.74 23.38
N LYS A 645 24.27 -5.40 24.56
CA LYS A 645 24.24 -4.04 25.10
C LYS A 645 25.61 -3.65 25.68
N GLU A 646 25.68 -2.48 26.30
CA GLU A 646 26.89 -1.96 26.94
C GLU A 646 27.53 -2.95 27.95
N ARG A 647 26.74 -3.80 28.60
CA ARG A 647 27.23 -4.85 29.51
C ARG A 647 28.08 -5.90 28.80
N VAL A 648 27.65 -6.41 27.64
CA VAL A 648 28.43 -7.39 26.85
C VAL A 648 29.72 -6.74 26.35
N ARG A 649 29.69 -5.44 26.00
CA ARG A 649 30.89 -4.66 25.66
C ARG A 649 31.88 -4.59 26.83
N LYS A 650 31.39 -4.22 28.01
CA LYS A 650 32.20 -4.13 29.24
C LYS A 650 32.81 -5.50 29.59
N ASN A 651 32.02 -6.56 29.54
CA ASN A 651 32.51 -7.93 29.79
C ASN A 651 33.59 -8.33 28.79
N SER A 652 33.41 -8.02 27.50
CA SER A 652 34.41 -8.27 26.46
C SER A 652 35.75 -7.60 26.78
N SER A 653 35.74 -6.34 27.21
CA SER A 653 36.95 -5.63 27.63
C SER A 653 37.59 -6.25 28.87
N ILE A 654 36.79 -6.62 29.87
CA ILE A 654 37.31 -7.25 31.11
C ILE A 654 37.96 -8.60 30.80
N ILE A 655 37.32 -9.44 29.98
CA ILE A 655 37.84 -10.75 29.57
C ILE A 655 39.20 -10.62 28.88
N GLN A 656 39.36 -9.61 28.01
CA GLN A 656 40.63 -9.34 27.34
C GLN A 656 41.70 -8.84 28.31
N ILE A 657 41.37 -7.89 29.19
CA ILE A 657 42.31 -7.32 30.18
C ILE A 657 42.80 -8.39 31.16
N GLU A 658 41.88 -9.25 31.62
CA GLU A 658 42.18 -10.35 32.56
C GLU A 658 42.69 -11.61 31.86
N ASN A 659 42.81 -11.60 30.53
CA ASN A 659 43.24 -12.72 29.69
C ASN A 659 42.46 -14.02 30.01
N LEU A 660 41.14 -13.92 30.17
CA LEU A 660 40.29 -15.04 30.56
C LEU A 660 39.99 -15.97 29.38
N SER A 661 39.90 -15.47 28.15
CA SER A 661 39.60 -16.23 26.93
C SER A 661 39.70 -15.35 25.68
N HIS A 662 39.45 -15.92 24.50
CA HIS A 662 39.21 -15.16 23.28
C HIS A 662 37.80 -14.53 23.30
N VAL A 663 37.64 -13.41 22.59
CA VAL A 663 36.37 -12.68 22.51
C VAL A 663 36.07 -12.34 21.06
N VAL A 664 34.81 -12.53 20.67
CA VAL A 664 34.29 -12.01 19.40
C VAL A 664 34.34 -10.49 19.45
N GLN A 665 35.25 -9.90 18.67
CA GLN A 665 35.56 -8.47 18.73
C GLN A 665 34.41 -7.59 18.25
N ASP A 666 33.70 -8.04 17.22
CA ASP A 666 32.61 -7.30 16.58
C ASP A 666 31.26 -7.63 17.23
N GLN A 667 30.60 -6.61 17.77
CA GLN A 667 29.28 -6.75 18.39
C GLN A 667 28.21 -7.15 17.37
N THR A 668 28.38 -6.74 16.11
CA THR A 668 27.47 -7.13 15.03
C THR A 668 27.57 -8.62 14.74
N LEU A 669 28.76 -9.23 14.86
CA LEU A 669 28.92 -10.69 14.75
C LEU A 669 28.31 -11.45 15.95
N ILE A 670 28.36 -10.86 17.15
CA ILE A 670 27.64 -11.42 18.32
C ILE A 670 26.13 -11.40 18.07
N TRP A 671 25.57 -10.28 17.62
CA TRP A 671 24.16 -10.19 17.25
C TRP A 671 23.80 -11.21 16.15
N PHE A 672 24.64 -11.29 15.11
CA PHE A 672 24.45 -12.19 13.99
C PHE A 672 24.46 -13.67 14.40
N PHE A 673 25.31 -14.08 15.34
CA PHE A 673 25.28 -15.44 15.88
C PHE A 673 23.89 -15.85 16.38
N TRP A 674 23.26 -14.96 17.17
CA TRP A 674 21.95 -15.21 17.74
C TRP A 674 20.84 -15.14 16.69
N GLU A 675 20.87 -14.16 15.77
CA GLU A 675 19.90 -14.07 14.66
C GLU A 675 20.02 -15.25 13.67
N ARG A 676 21.23 -15.77 13.46
CA ARG A 676 21.46 -16.96 12.64
C ARG A 676 20.87 -18.20 13.32
N LEU A 677 21.07 -18.37 14.63
CA LEU A 677 20.41 -19.44 15.41
C LEU A 677 18.88 -19.35 15.37
N GLU A 678 18.32 -18.14 15.48
CA GLU A 678 16.87 -17.93 15.31
C GLU A 678 16.41 -18.26 13.90
N SER A 679 17.20 -17.91 12.89
CA SER A 679 16.92 -18.25 11.50
C SER A 679 16.95 -19.76 11.27
N MET A 680 17.90 -20.49 11.90
CA MET A 680 17.92 -21.96 11.86
C MET A 680 16.64 -22.55 12.48
N TRP A 681 16.22 -22.03 13.63
CA TRP A 681 14.97 -22.44 14.27
C TRP A 681 13.76 -22.20 13.38
N HIS A 682 13.67 -21.02 12.75
CA HIS A 682 12.59 -20.68 11.82
C HIS A 682 12.54 -21.60 10.61
N SER A 683 13.69 -21.78 9.95
CA SER A 683 13.81 -22.64 8.78
C SER A 683 13.43 -24.08 9.09
N ARG A 684 13.93 -24.64 10.21
CA ARG A 684 13.63 -26.03 10.63
C ARG A 684 12.18 -26.24 11.03
N THR A 685 11.57 -25.28 11.73
CA THR A 685 10.17 -25.40 12.18
C THR A 685 9.18 -25.39 11.00
N GLN A 686 9.56 -24.78 9.86
CA GLN A 686 8.73 -24.78 8.64
C GLN A 686 8.86 -26.07 7.81
N GLN A 687 9.85 -26.91 8.10
CA GLN A 687 9.93 -28.24 7.50
C GLN A 687 9.00 -29.17 8.27
N ASP A 688 7.89 -29.58 7.65
CA ASP A 688 7.00 -30.61 8.19
C ASP A 688 7.79 -31.93 8.32
N ILE A 689 8.38 -32.18 9.48
CA ILE A 689 8.98 -33.47 9.84
C ILE A 689 7.90 -34.27 10.59
N PRO A 690 7.28 -35.29 9.97
CA PRO A 690 6.23 -36.06 10.63
C PRO A 690 6.84 -37.00 11.68
N GLY A 691 6.53 -36.78 12.95
CA GLY A 691 6.58 -37.82 14.00
C GLY A 691 7.93 -38.12 14.66
N GLU A 692 9.04 -37.48 14.24
CA GLU A 692 10.35 -37.62 14.89
C GLU A 692 10.81 -36.33 15.56
N THR A 693 11.45 -36.47 16.71
CA THR A 693 12.08 -35.36 17.42
C THR A 693 13.37 -34.97 16.69
N ASP A 694 13.36 -33.86 15.93
CA ASP A 694 14.55 -33.38 15.23
C ASP A 694 15.65 -33.02 16.25
N PRO A 695 16.78 -33.76 16.28
CA PRO A 695 17.85 -33.53 17.26
C PRO A 695 18.50 -32.16 17.08
N ILE A 696 18.66 -31.67 15.84
CA ILE A 696 19.22 -30.35 15.57
C ILE A 696 18.28 -29.27 16.12
N LEU A 697 16.98 -29.43 15.92
CA LEU A 697 15.99 -28.49 16.44
C LEU A 697 16.01 -28.44 17.99
N GLN A 698 16.13 -29.58 18.66
CA GLN A 698 16.28 -29.62 20.12
C GLN A 698 17.53 -28.87 20.57
N GLU A 699 18.64 -29.01 19.84
CA GLU A 699 19.88 -28.31 20.15
C GLU A 699 19.76 -26.80 20.02
N ILE A 700 19.17 -26.33 18.92
CA ILE A 700 18.90 -24.90 18.68
C ILE A 700 18.00 -24.34 19.78
N VAL A 701 16.89 -25.01 20.09
CA VAL A 701 15.94 -24.57 21.13
C VAL A 701 16.62 -24.49 22.50
N THR A 702 17.53 -25.42 22.80
CA THR A 702 18.26 -25.42 24.08
C THR A 702 19.17 -24.20 24.19
N ILE A 703 19.98 -23.91 23.18
CA ILE A 703 20.87 -22.73 23.20
C ILE A 703 20.06 -21.44 23.26
N LEU A 704 18.99 -21.31 22.48
CA LEU A 704 18.09 -20.15 22.54
C LEU A 704 17.44 -19.98 23.92
N SER A 705 17.19 -21.08 24.64
CA SER A 705 16.64 -21.00 26.00
C SER A 705 17.65 -20.51 27.05
N TYR A 706 18.95 -20.63 26.79
CA TYR A 706 19.99 -20.14 27.69
C TYR A 706 20.04 -18.61 27.74
N ASP A 707 19.75 -17.93 26.64
CA ASP A 707 19.59 -16.48 26.59
C ASP A 707 18.49 -15.98 27.56
N GLY A 708 17.42 -16.77 27.72
CA GLY A 708 16.30 -16.45 28.61
C GLY A 708 16.64 -16.53 30.10
N SER A 709 17.80 -17.09 30.46
CA SER A 709 18.27 -17.15 31.84
C SER A 709 19.25 -16.01 32.17
N ASP A 710 19.25 -15.55 33.42
CA ASP A 710 20.24 -14.59 33.91
C ASP A 710 21.60 -15.26 34.22
N LEU A 711 21.72 -16.57 33.98
CA LEU A 711 22.91 -17.37 34.18
C LEU A 711 23.71 -17.50 32.88
N GLY A 712 25.02 -17.79 32.99
CA GLY A 712 25.85 -18.07 31.82
C GLY A 712 25.56 -19.42 31.16
N TRP A 713 26.17 -19.69 30.02
CA TRP A 713 26.06 -20.98 29.31
C TRP A 713 27.37 -21.29 28.61
N ALA A 714 27.60 -22.58 28.31
CA ALA A 714 28.73 -23.00 27.49
C ALA A 714 28.41 -24.24 26.66
N VAL A 715 29.07 -24.34 25.52
CA VAL A 715 29.03 -25.45 24.56
C VAL A 715 30.47 -25.88 24.31
N PHE A 716 30.76 -27.14 24.54
CA PHE A 716 32.07 -27.75 24.32
C PHE A 716 32.02 -28.62 23.07
N SER A 717 33.06 -28.54 22.26
CA SER A 717 33.22 -29.33 21.06
C SER A 717 34.62 -29.89 20.93
N ARG A 718 34.72 -31.06 20.29
CA ARG A 718 35.99 -31.58 19.79
C ARG A 718 35.79 -32.13 18.38
N GLY A 719 36.47 -31.53 17.41
CA GLY A 719 36.25 -31.83 16.00
C GLY A 719 34.79 -31.60 15.58
N LEU A 720 34.28 -32.39 14.64
CA LEU A 720 32.94 -32.21 14.07
C LEU A 720 31.87 -33.15 14.66
N ALA A 721 32.24 -34.06 15.58
CA ALA A 721 31.35 -35.14 16.03
C ALA A 721 30.96 -35.06 17.51
N GLU A 722 31.83 -34.52 18.38
CA GLU A 722 31.60 -34.51 19.83
C GLU A 722 31.20 -33.11 20.26
N MET A 723 29.98 -32.98 20.79
CA MET A 723 29.40 -31.73 21.30
C MET A 723 28.70 -32.00 22.62
N THR A 724 28.87 -31.11 23.59
CA THR A 724 28.05 -31.06 24.81
C THR A 724 27.81 -29.62 25.22
N ARG A 725 26.84 -29.42 26.11
CA ARG A 725 26.39 -28.10 26.54
C ARG A 725 26.03 -28.12 28.02
N GLY A 726 26.21 -26.99 28.68
CA GLY A 726 25.86 -26.83 30.08
C GLY A 726 25.39 -25.42 30.40
N LYS A 727 24.51 -25.33 31.39
CA LYS A 727 23.92 -24.09 31.87
C LYS A 727 24.54 -23.65 33.19
N GLY A 728 24.98 -22.40 33.26
CA GLY A 728 25.20 -21.64 34.49
C GLY A 728 26.00 -22.36 35.56
N ASP A 729 25.40 -22.49 36.73
CA ASP A 729 26.06 -23.10 37.89
C ASP A 729 26.30 -24.60 37.72
N LEU A 730 25.49 -25.29 36.91
CA LEU A 730 25.60 -26.73 36.73
C LEU A 730 26.93 -27.08 36.05
N ILE A 731 27.34 -26.31 35.02
CA ILE A 731 28.62 -26.55 34.38
C ILE A 731 29.80 -26.18 35.29
N VAL A 732 29.69 -25.11 36.07
CA VAL A 732 30.73 -24.73 37.06
C VAL A 732 30.85 -25.81 38.15
N GLN A 733 29.74 -26.39 38.58
CA GLN A 733 29.72 -27.49 39.55
C GLN A 733 30.41 -28.74 39.00
N VAL A 734 30.16 -29.11 37.74
CA VAL A 734 30.87 -30.23 37.09
C VAL A 734 32.37 -29.97 36.99
N MET A 735 32.76 -28.76 36.58
CA MET A 735 34.18 -28.39 36.48
C MET A 735 34.89 -28.40 37.84
N LYS A 736 34.25 -27.85 38.88
CA LYS A 736 34.80 -27.89 40.26
C LYS A 736 34.83 -29.31 40.84
N GLY A 737 33.95 -30.19 40.36
CA GLY A 737 33.86 -31.59 40.75
C GLY A 737 34.77 -32.54 39.96
N PHE A 738 35.72 -32.02 39.18
CA PHE A 738 36.55 -32.82 38.26
C PHE A 738 37.23 -34.03 38.89
N ASP A 739 37.69 -33.93 40.15
CA ASP A 739 38.34 -35.04 40.85
C ASP A 739 37.47 -36.31 40.95
N ARG A 740 36.14 -36.20 40.83
CA ARG A 740 35.21 -37.34 40.89
C ARG A 740 35.12 -38.12 39.58
N TRP A 741 35.40 -37.48 38.46
CA TRP A 741 35.25 -38.06 37.12
C TRP A 741 36.53 -37.98 36.28
N ARG A 742 37.63 -37.52 36.89
CA ARG A 742 38.97 -37.44 36.30
C ARG A 742 39.38 -38.77 35.66
N ASP A 743 39.11 -39.88 36.32
CA ASP A 743 39.49 -41.22 35.86
C ASP A 743 38.71 -41.65 34.60
N GLU A 744 37.58 -41.00 34.30
CA GLU A 744 36.84 -41.21 33.04
C GLU A 744 37.53 -40.52 31.84
N VAL A 745 38.47 -39.59 32.09
CA VAL A 745 39.23 -38.87 31.06
C VAL A 745 40.59 -39.54 30.89
N SER A 746 40.66 -40.48 29.94
CA SER A 746 41.90 -41.16 29.58
C SER A 746 42.77 -40.33 28.64
N ASP A 747 42.12 -39.59 27.73
CA ASP A 747 42.75 -38.70 26.76
C ASP A 747 41.79 -37.58 26.31
N VAL A 748 42.26 -36.74 25.39
CA VAL A 748 41.49 -35.62 24.84
C VAL A 748 40.18 -36.07 24.16
N THR A 749 40.14 -37.27 23.60
CA THR A 749 38.95 -37.81 22.92
C THR A 749 37.85 -38.22 23.88
N THR A 750 38.21 -38.63 25.09
CA THR A 750 37.25 -39.01 26.13
C THR A 750 36.71 -37.82 26.93
N PHE A 751 37.32 -36.64 26.83
CA PHE A 751 36.98 -35.47 27.64
C PHE A 751 35.53 -34.98 27.41
N VAL A 752 35.17 -34.68 26.16
CA VAL A 752 33.83 -34.15 25.83
C VAL A 752 32.73 -35.19 26.13
N PRO A 753 32.87 -36.48 25.75
CA PRO A 753 31.91 -37.51 26.14
C PRO A 753 31.76 -37.73 27.65
N ALA A 754 32.85 -37.66 28.42
CA ALA A 754 32.80 -37.77 29.89
C ALA A 754 32.10 -36.55 30.51
N LEU A 755 32.44 -35.34 30.05
CA LEU A 755 31.77 -34.11 30.48
C LEU A 755 30.26 -34.16 30.22
N ASP A 756 29.87 -34.65 29.04
CA ASP A 756 28.47 -34.79 28.62
C ASP A 756 27.69 -35.76 29.52
N ARG A 757 28.32 -36.87 29.94
CA ARG A 757 27.75 -37.81 30.92
C ARG A 757 27.52 -37.14 32.27
N GLN A 758 28.54 -36.46 32.80
CA GLN A 758 28.46 -35.78 34.09
C GLN A 758 27.40 -34.66 34.10
N LEU A 759 27.28 -33.94 33.00
CA LEU A 759 26.24 -32.92 32.84
C LEU A 759 24.85 -33.56 32.84
N ARG A 760 24.65 -34.67 32.13
CA ARG A 760 23.37 -35.41 32.13
C ARG A 760 23.01 -35.99 33.50
N ASP A 761 23.98 -36.51 34.24
CA ASP A 761 23.74 -37.10 35.57
C ASP A 761 23.26 -36.06 36.61
N LEU A 762 23.63 -34.80 36.42
CA LEU A 762 23.17 -33.69 37.28
C LEU A 762 21.84 -33.06 36.83
N HIS A 763 21.29 -33.45 35.67
CA HIS A 763 20.00 -32.91 35.23
C HIS A 763 18.88 -33.41 36.15
N SER A 764 18.23 -32.49 36.85
CA SER A 764 17.06 -32.81 37.63
C SER A 764 15.82 -32.89 36.72
N PRO A 765 14.88 -33.82 36.96
CA PRO A 765 13.62 -33.90 36.22
C PRO A 765 12.65 -32.74 36.51
N HIS A 766 13.02 -31.84 37.44
CA HIS A 766 12.26 -30.66 37.84
C HIS A 766 13.03 -29.38 37.49
N HIS A 767 13.12 -29.06 36.20
CA HIS A 767 13.68 -27.80 35.72
C HIS A 767 12.59 -27.01 34.97
N CYS A 768 12.66 -25.68 35.08
CA CYS A 768 11.84 -24.76 34.32
C CYS A 768 12.74 -24.04 33.31
N THR A 769 12.68 -24.46 32.05
CA THR A 769 13.42 -23.84 30.96
C THR A 769 12.57 -22.73 30.35
N ARG A 770 13.14 -21.54 30.19
CA ARG A 770 12.44 -20.37 29.68
C ARG A 770 12.97 -20.04 28.30
N LEU A 771 12.15 -20.25 27.27
CA LEU A 771 12.44 -19.84 25.91
C LEU A 771 11.83 -18.46 25.66
N ILE A 772 12.65 -17.47 25.30
CA ILE A 772 12.17 -16.14 24.93
C ILE A 772 12.26 -15.99 23.42
N LEU A 773 11.12 -16.19 22.75
CA LEU A 773 10.99 -15.92 21.33
C LEU A 773 10.61 -14.45 21.12
N PRO A 774 11.25 -13.74 20.17
CA PRO A 774 10.86 -12.38 19.87
C PRO A 774 9.45 -12.36 19.26
N SER A 775 8.58 -11.46 19.75
CA SER A 775 7.17 -11.33 19.36
C SER A 775 6.93 -11.02 17.87
N THR A 776 7.99 -10.75 17.11
CA THR A 776 7.97 -10.16 15.76
C THR A 776 7.99 -11.19 14.63
N THR A 777 8.09 -12.48 14.93
CA THR A 777 8.33 -13.53 13.92
C THR A 777 7.09 -14.02 13.18
N GLY A 778 5.92 -13.42 13.43
CA GLY A 778 4.71 -13.61 12.62
C GLY A 778 4.04 -14.99 12.72
N HIS A 779 4.79 -16.02 13.11
CA HIS A 779 4.35 -17.41 13.28
C HIS A 779 5.02 -17.97 14.56
N ILE A 780 4.40 -17.73 15.71
CA ILE A 780 4.82 -18.37 16.96
C ILE A 780 4.19 -19.78 16.95
N PRO A 781 4.98 -20.87 17.03
CA PRO A 781 4.43 -22.22 17.02
C PRO A 781 3.39 -22.40 18.13
N GLU A 782 2.27 -23.05 17.81
CA GLU A 782 1.21 -23.33 18.80
C GLU A 782 1.68 -24.28 19.90
N ARG A 783 2.66 -25.12 19.58
CA ARG A 783 3.26 -26.07 20.51
C ARG A 783 4.78 -26.06 20.35
N VAL A 784 5.47 -25.78 21.46
CA VAL A 784 6.92 -25.99 21.61
C VAL A 784 7.11 -27.00 22.71
N VAL A 785 8.02 -27.96 22.53
CA VAL A 785 8.40 -28.92 23.57
C VAL A 785 9.70 -28.48 24.22
N CYS A 786 9.80 -28.66 25.55
CA CYS A 786 11.01 -28.38 26.29
C CYS A 786 12.11 -29.35 25.81
N ALA A 787 13.28 -28.82 25.45
CA ALA A 787 14.39 -29.66 24.99
C ALA A 787 14.99 -30.54 26.10
N GLU A 788 14.82 -30.16 27.37
CA GLU A 788 15.37 -30.90 28.51
C GLU A 788 14.40 -31.99 29.03
N CYS A 789 13.08 -31.74 29.11
CA CYS A 789 12.10 -32.72 29.62
C CYS A 789 11.08 -33.23 28.59
N SER A 790 11.13 -32.76 27.33
CA SER A 790 10.21 -33.11 26.25
C SER A 790 8.72 -32.82 26.52
N ARG A 791 8.39 -32.12 27.61
CA ARG A 791 7.03 -31.70 27.93
C ARG A 791 6.64 -30.47 27.10
N PRO A 792 5.35 -30.32 26.73
CA PRO A 792 4.89 -29.10 26.09
C PRO A 792 5.13 -27.89 27.01
N MET A 793 5.71 -26.83 26.46
CA MET A 793 5.94 -25.57 27.16
C MET A 793 4.65 -24.75 27.21
N GLU A 794 4.42 -24.06 28.32
CA GLU A 794 3.32 -23.11 28.44
C GLU A 794 3.67 -21.76 27.78
N LYS A 795 2.70 -21.17 27.10
CA LYS A 795 2.86 -19.89 26.39
C LYS A 795 2.39 -18.73 27.27
N PHE A 796 3.28 -17.78 27.56
CA PHE A 796 2.95 -16.54 28.25
C PHE A 796 3.48 -15.32 27.48
N ILE A 797 2.76 -14.20 27.54
CA ILE A 797 3.24 -12.90 27.07
C ILE A 797 3.89 -12.19 28.24
N MET A 798 5.08 -11.64 28.04
CA MET A 798 5.85 -11.00 29.10
C MET A 798 6.32 -9.60 28.68
N TYR A 799 6.04 -8.65 29.54
CA TYR A 799 6.54 -7.28 29.44
C TYR A 799 7.78 -7.15 30.32
N ARG A 800 8.94 -6.84 29.72
CA ARG A 800 10.18 -6.55 30.45
C ARG A 800 10.53 -5.09 30.23
N CYS A 801 10.59 -4.31 31.32
CA CYS A 801 11.18 -2.98 31.29
C CYS A 801 12.69 -3.15 31.10
N CYS A 802 13.23 -2.60 30.01
CA CYS A 802 14.66 -2.57 29.78
C CYS A 802 15.15 -1.16 30.14
N ILE A 803 16.03 -1.06 31.14
CA ILE A 803 16.85 0.14 31.30
C ILE A 803 17.83 0.12 30.12
N GLU A 804 17.91 1.25 29.41
CA GLU A 804 18.85 1.46 28.31
C GLU A 804 20.28 1.19 28.74
#